data_AF-A1D1I8-F1
#
_entry.id   AF-A1D1I8-F1
#
_cell.length_a   1.000
_cell.length_b   1.000
_cell.length_c   1.000
_cell.angle_alpha   90.00
_cell.angle_beta   90.00
_cell.angle_gamma   90.00
#
_symmetry.space_group_name_H-M   'P 1'
#
loop_
_entity.id
_entity.type
_entity.pdbx_description
1 polymer ?
#
loop_
_entity_poly.entity_id
_entity_poly.type
_entity_poly.pdbx_seq_one_letter_code
_entity_poly.pdbx_strand_id
1 'polypeptide(L)'
;MNVTQVLEGTLSPDATTRTNAEQQLLHAAEVDFAGYLTTLGQELANESAAPHIRTAAGLALKNAFTFRDLAKLREVQERWISGISPEVKAQVKELALKTLASKDARAGQSAAQFIVSIAAIELPRNEWPELMNHLVQSVATGTDQLKQASLITIGFICESQDPELRESLAAHSNAILTAVVQGARREEPNMDIRNAAIKALSDSVDFVRSNMENEGERNYIMQVVCEATQADDLRVQAGAFGCLNRIMGSYYDKMRFYMEKALFGLSIMGMKSEEEDVAKLAIEFWCTVCEEEIAIEDDNAAAQAEGATEIRPFFNFARVACREVVPVLLQCMCKQDEDATEDEYNISRAAYQALQLYAQCVQGDIIQPVLTFVEENIRNEDWRHRDAAVAAFGAIMDGPDPKILEPLIKQALSVLISMMEDSSIQVRDSTAYALGRVCDFCSETLDPDVHLQPLITCLFNGLASSPKIASSCCWALMNVADRFAGDVGAHTNPLSKHFQDSVKSLLTLTERQDADNQLRTAGYEVLNSFVTNAANDSLPLVATLSDVMIQRLEQTVPMQQQVVSVEDRITLEEMQTSLTSVLLAIVQRLETEIKPQADRIMHVMLQVLSTVPPKSSVPDVVFATVGAIASALEEEFVKYMESFTPFLYNALGNQEEPALCSMAIGLVSDIARALNEKVQPYCDAFMNYLLNNLRSATNQLKPAILETFGDIAQAIGTQFDVYLPVVAQVLQQASAVTASTDVTMEMLDYIVSLREGIMDAWGGILLTYKGKPQAAQLQPYVESIFQLLHIISQDMSRSEGLMRASMGVLGDLADTFPNGEFASFFRNDWVTALVRETRNNREYSPRTIDTARWTREQVKRQVNMSTAAAMA
;
A
#
# COMPACT_ATOMS: atom_id res chain seq x y z
N MET A 1 -16.94 5.26 43.35
CA MET A 1 -17.51 5.64 42.04
C MET A 1 -18.73 4.76 41.79
N ASN A 2 -19.88 5.31 41.40
CA ASN A 2 -20.98 4.47 40.91
C ASN A 2 -20.67 4.13 39.45
N VAL A 3 -20.05 2.96 39.23
CA VAL A 3 -19.55 2.56 37.91
C VAL A 3 -20.65 2.53 36.85
N THR A 4 -21.87 2.11 37.20
CA THR A 4 -23.03 2.08 36.28
C THR A 4 -23.33 3.48 35.72
N GLN A 5 -23.33 4.52 36.56
CA GLN A 5 -23.59 5.90 36.12
C GLN A 5 -22.47 6.44 35.23
N VAL A 6 -21.22 6.08 35.52
CA VAL A 6 -20.07 6.50 34.70
C VAL A 6 -20.12 5.83 33.33
N LEU A 7 -20.40 4.52 33.29
CA LEU A 7 -20.57 3.77 32.04
C LEU A 7 -21.78 4.25 31.23
N GLU A 8 -22.85 4.69 31.88
CA GLU A 8 -23.97 5.32 31.18
C GLU A 8 -23.55 6.67 30.57
N GLY A 9 -22.75 7.44 31.30
CA GLY A 9 -22.19 8.71 30.85
C GLY A 9 -21.32 8.60 29.59
N THR A 10 -20.56 7.50 29.43
CA THR A 10 -19.73 7.29 28.23
C THR A 10 -20.54 7.06 26.95
N LEU A 11 -21.83 6.73 27.09
CA LEU A 11 -22.76 6.55 25.97
C LEU A 11 -23.63 7.80 25.70
N SER A 12 -23.41 8.88 26.44
CA SER A 12 -24.19 10.12 26.29
C SER A 12 -23.94 10.78 24.92
N PRO A 13 -24.99 11.28 24.24
CA PRO A 13 -24.82 12.11 23.05
C PRO A 13 -24.25 13.50 23.37
N ASP A 14 -24.33 13.94 24.63
CA ASP A 14 -23.68 15.18 25.08
C ASP A 14 -22.18 14.95 25.30
N ALA A 15 -21.36 15.64 24.49
CA ALA A 15 -19.91 15.55 24.53
C ALA A 15 -19.33 15.87 25.91
N THR A 16 -19.92 16.83 26.65
CA THR A 16 -19.41 17.22 27.97
C THR A 16 -19.58 16.07 28.98
N THR A 17 -20.77 15.49 29.04
CA THR A 17 -21.08 14.33 29.90
C THR A 17 -20.19 13.15 29.53
N ARG A 18 -20.03 12.86 28.24
CA ARG A 18 -19.20 11.76 27.74
C ARG A 18 -17.73 11.93 28.12
N THR A 19 -17.13 13.08 27.82
CA THR A 19 -15.71 13.35 28.13
C THR A 19 -15.43 13.31 29.63
N ASN A 20 -16.36 13.81 30.46
CA ASN A 20 -16.22 13.72 31.92
C ASN A 20 -16.24 12.26 32.41
N ALA A 21 -17.10 11.42 31.84
CA ALA A 21 -17.16 10.00 32.18
C ALA A 21 -15.90 9.24 31.72
N GLU A 22 -15.41 9.51 30.52
CA GLU A 22 -14.15 8.94 30.00
C GLU A 22 -12.96 9.31 30.88
N GLN A 23 -12.86 10.58 31.31
CA GLN A 23 -11.81 11.02 32.23
C GLN A 23 -11.89 10.35 33.60
N GLN A 24 -13.10 10.08 34.11
CA GLN A 24 -13.27 9.35 35.37
C GLN A 24 -12.81 7.89 35.25
N LEU A 25 -13.07 7.22 34.13
CA LEU A 25 -12.58 5.86 33.89
C LEU A 25 -11.05 5.84 33.75
N LEU A 26 -10.47 6.79 33.02
CA LEU A 26 -9.02 6.93 32.88
C LEU A 26 -8.35 7.15 34.25
N HIS A 27 -8.89 8.08 35.05
CA HIS A 27 -8.38 8.33 36.39
C HIS A 27 -8.50 7.10 37.31
N ALA A 28 -9.60 6.35 37.23
CA ALA A 28 -9.77 5.11 37.99
C ALA A 28 -8.72 4.05 37.61
N ALA A 29 -8.44 3.89 36.31
CA ALA A 29 -7.42 2.97 35.81
C ALA A 29 -6.00 3.38 36.20
N GLU A 30 -5.70 4.68 36.31
CA GLU A 30 -4.41 5.18 36.79
C GLU A 30 -4.21 4.89 38.28
N VAL A 31 -5.21 5.22 39.12
CA VAL A 31 -5.12 5.14 40.59
C VAL A 31 -5.08 3.70 41.10
N ASP A 32 -6.00 2.84 40.66
CA ASP A 32 -6.07 1.45 41.08
C ASP A 32 -6.57 0.57 39.93
N PHE A 33 -5.61 0.06 39.16
CA PHE A 33 -5.91 -0.76 37.99
C PHE A 33 -6.52 -2.11 38.36
N ALA A 34 -6.09 -2.73 39.46
CA ALA A 34 -6.66 -3.99 39.91
C ALA A 34 -8.14 -3.83 40.32
N GLY A 35 -8.44 -2.76 41.07
CA GLY A 35 -9.81 -2.40 41.43
C GLY A 35 -10.67 -2.02 40.22
N TYR A 36 -10.10 -1.26 39.27
CA TYR A 36 -10.76 -0.90 38.01
C TYR A 36 -11.19 -2.14 37.22
N LEU A 37 -10.27 -3.09 36.98
CA LEU A 37 -10.56 -4.32 36.24
C LEU A 37 -11.60 -5.19 36.95
N THR A 38 -11.49 -5.35 38.26
CA THR A 38 -12.44 -6.15 39.05
C THR A 38 -13.84 -5.54 39.00
N THR A 39 -13.95 -4.21 39.13
CA THR A 39 -15.22 -3.50 39.13
C THR A 39 -15.93 -3.64 37.77
N LEU A 40 -15.19 -3.43 36.67
CA LEU A 40 -15.76 -3.59 35.33
C LEU A 40 -16.11 -5.04 35.01
N GLY A 41 -15.29 -6.02 35.44
CA GLY A 41 -15.58 -7.44 35.27
C GLY A 41 -16.86 -7.86 35.99
N GLN A 42 -17.11 -7.31 37.19
CA GLN A 42 -18.34 -7.57 37.94
C GLN A 42 -19.57 -6.98 37.25
N GLU A 43 -19.49 -5.75 36.74
CA GLU A 43 -20.59 -5.13 35.99
C GLU A 43 -20.88 -5.87 34.67
N LEU A 44 -19.85 -6.30 33.94
CA LEU A 44 -20.00 -7.10 32.74
C LEU A 44 -20.74 -8.44 33.03
N ALA A 45 -20.40 -9.10 34.14
CA ALA A 45 -21.02 -10.35 34.57
C ALA A 45 -22.38 -10.18 35.27
N ASN A 46 -22.83 -8.95 35.52
CA ASN A 46 -24.06 -8.67 36.25
C ASN A 46 -25.29 -8.79 35.35
N GLU A 47 -25.97 -9.94 35.38
CA GLU A 47 -27.21 -10.19 34.62
C GLU A 47 -28.39 -9.28 35.00
N SER A 48 -28.31 -8.55 36.12
CA SER A 48 -29.33 -7.57 36.52
C SER A 48 -29.07 -6.17 35.98
N ALA A 49 -27.85 -5.89 35.48
CA ALA A 49 -27.50 -4.61 34.88
C ALA A 49 -28.10 -4.48 33.46
N ALA A 50 -28.29 -3.24 33.02
CA ALA A 50 -28.80 -2.99 31.68
C ALA A 50 -27.80 -3.45 30.59
N PRO A 51 -28.26 -4.06 29.48
CA PRO A 51 -27.39 -4.58 28.41
C PRO A 51 -26.30 -3.62 27.91
N HIS A 52 -26.65 -2.35 27.70
CA HIS A 52 -25.73 -1.34 27.20
C HIS A 52 -24.62 -0.99 28.21
N ILE A 53 -24.91 -1.05 29.52
CA ILE A 53 -23.93 -0.84 30.58
C ILE A 53 -22.92 -1.99 30.62
N ARG A 54 -23.41 -3.23 30.53
CA ARG A 54 -22.55 -4.43 30.47
C ARG A 54 -21.62 -4.37 29.26
N THR A 55 -22.16 -3.98 28.12
CA THR A 55 -21.40 -3.79 26.88
C THR A 55 -20.33 -2.69 27.05
N ALA A 56 -20.68 -1.55 27.65
CA ALA A 56 -19.73 -0.48 27.95
C ALA A 56 -18.62 -0.93 28.91
N ALA A 57 -18.95 -1.75 29.93
CA ALA A 57 -17.97 -2.32 30.86
C ALA A 57 -16.98 -3.24 30.13
N GLY A 58 -17.47 -4.14 29.27
CA GLY A 58 -16.61 -5.02 28.48
C GLY A 58 -15.75 -4.28 27.46
N LEU A 59 -16.28 -3.22 26.84
CA LEU A 59 -15.49 -2.35 25.95
C LEU A 59 -14.40 -1.60 26.73
N ALA A 60 -14.69 -1.08 27.91
CA ALA A 60 -13.72 -0.41 28.77
C ALA A 60 -12.63 -1.37 29.28
N LEU A 61 -12.98 -2.64 29.54
CA LEU A 61 -12.01 -3.71 29.86
C LEU A 61 -11.09 -4.01 28.67
N LYS A 62 -11.66 -4.22 27.48
CA LYS A 62 -10.87 -4.44 26.25
C LYS A 62 -9.91 -3.27 26.01
N ASN A 63 -10.42 -2.04 26.03
CA ASN A 63 -9.64 -0.83 25.75
C ASN A 63 -8.53 -0.57 26.78
N ALA A 64 -8.56 -1.21 27.94
CA ALA A 64 -7.47 -1.17 28.90
C ALA A 64 -6.21 -1.93 28.42
N PHE A 65 -6.35 -2.80 27.41
CA PHE A 65 -5.29 -3.66 26.86
C PHE A 65 -5.10 -3.53 25.35
N THR A 66 -5.77 -2.58 24.68
CA THR A 66 -5.66 -2.39 23.23
C THR A 66 -5.28 -0.95 22.89
N PHE A 67 -4.09 -0.76 22.30
CA PHE A 67 -3.57 0.55 21.88
C PHE A 67 -2.93 0.44 20.49
N ARG A 68 -3.10 1.50 19.68
CA ARG A 68 -2.38 1.64 18.40
C ARG A 68 -0.90 1.96 18.63
N ASP A 69 -0.60 2.68 19.71
CA ASP A 69 0.77 2.97 20.15
C ASP A 69 1.37 1.72 20.82
N LEU A 70 2.42 1.17 20.20
CA LEU A 70 3.11 -0.03 20.67
C LEU A 70 3.82 0.16 22.03
N ALA A 71 4.34 1.36 22.32
CA ALA A 71 5.00 1.63 23.60
C ALA A 71 3.96 1.60 24.72
N LYS A 72 2.81 2.25 24.51
CA LYS A 72 1.69 2.22 25.44
C LYS A 72 1.10 0.83 25.60
N LEU A 73 0.98 0.07 24.49
CA LEU A 73 0.53 -1.33 24.53
C LEU A 73 1.45 -2.18 25.41
N ARG A 74 2.77 -2.08 25.22
CA ARG A 74 3.76 -2.82 26.04
C ARG A 74 3.69 -2.41 27.51
N GLU A 75 3.51 -1.13 27.81
CA GLU A 75 3.37 -0.64 29.18
C GLU A 75 2.18 -1.29 29.90
N VAL A 76 1.00 -1.33 29.26
CA VAL A 76 -0.18 -1.95 29.88
C VAL A 76 -0.10 -3.47 29.96
N GLN A 77 0.54 -4.11 28.97
CA GLN A 77 0.80 -5.56 29.01
C GLN A 77 1.74 -5.90 30.17
N GLU A 78 2.82 -5.14 30.36
CA GLU A 78 3.74 -5.30 31.49
C GLU A 78 3.02 -5.07 32.82
N ARG A 79 2.15 -4.06 32.88
CA ARG A 79 1.30 -3.80 34.04
C ARG A 79 0.40 -4.99 34.38
N TRP A 80 -0.16 -5.68 33.39
CA TRP A 80 -0.90 -6.93 33.61
C TRP A 80 0.04 -8.03 34.13
N ILE A 81 1.17 -8.26 33.46
CA ILE A 81 2.10 -9.36 33.75
C ILE A 81 2.64 -9.27 35.18
N SER A 82 3.26 -8.15 35.54
CA SER A 82 3.98 -7.99 36.80
C SER A 82 3.26 -7.14 37.86
N GLY A 83 2.31 -6.29 37.44
CA GLY A 83 1.64 -5.32 38.32
C GLY A 83 0.33 -5.78 38.96
N ILE A 84 -0.25 -6.91 38.54
CA ILE A 84 -1.54 -7.42 39.04
C ILE A 84 -1.37 -8.78 39.71
N SER A 85 -2.01 -8.96 40.88
CA SER A 85 -1.88 -10.21 41.63
C SER A 85 -2.59 -11.38 40.93
N PRO A 86 -2.09 -12.62 41.08
CA PRO A 86 -2.70 -13.80 40.47
C PRO A 86 -4.18 -13.99 40.83
N GLU A 87 -4.58 -13.63 42.06
CA GLU A 87 -5.98 -13.74 42.52
C GLU A 87 -6.92 -12.81 41.75
N VAL A 88 -6.49 -11.56 41.52
CA VAL A 88 -7.26 -10.58 40.74
C VAL A 88 -7.36 -11.01 39.28
N LYS A 89 -6.24 -11.48 38.69
CA LYS A 89 -6.26 -12.03 37.33
C LYS A 89 -7.26 -13.19 37.23
N ALA A 90 -7.19 -14.15 38.15
CA ALA A 90 -8.09 -15.30 38.16
C ALA A 90 -9.56 -14.87 38.28
N GLN A 91 -9.89 -13.93 39.18
CA GLN A 91 -11.24 -13.43 39.36
C GLN A 91 -11.78 -12.76 38.10
N VAL A 92 -11.01 -11.86 37.48
CA VAL A 92 -11.43 -11.13 36.28
C VAL A 92 -11.62 -12.09 35.09
N LYS A 93 -10.70 -13.06 34.93
CA LYS A 93 -10.81 -14.13 33.91
C LYS A 93 -12.04 -15.00 34.11
N GLU A 94 -12.34 -15.41 35.35
CA GLU A 94 -13.53 -16.21 35.67
C GLU A 94 -14.84 -15.45 35.38
N LEU A 95 -14.91 -14.16 35.73
CA LEU A 95 -16.07 -13.31 35.45
C LEU A 95 -16.32 -13.18 33.94
N ALA A 96 -15.25 -13.02 33.16
CA ALA A 96 -15.35 -12.96 31.70
C ALA A 96 -15.84 -14.30 31.11
N LEU A 97 -15.25 -15.43 31.51
CA LEU A 97 -15.67 -16.77 31.06
C LEU A 97 -17.12 -17.06 31.42
N LYS A 98 -17.55 -16.71 32.65
CA LYS A 98 -18.95 -16.87 33.07
C LYS A 98 -19.92 -16.06 32.21
N THR A 99 -19.49 -14.87 31.76
CA THR A 99 -20.33 -13.98 30.94
C THR A 99 -20.58 -14.54 29.54
N LEU A 100 -19.75 -15.46 29.03
CA LEU A 100 -20.02 -16.15 27.77
C LEU A 100 -21.34 -16.94 27.79
N ALA A 101 -21.78 -17.40 28.96
CA ALA A 101 -23.06 -18.10 29.12
C ALA A 101 -24.28 -17.16 29.28
N SER A 102 -24.08 -15.84 29.14
CA SER A 102 -25.15 -14.86 29.30
C SER A 102 -26.26 -15.04 28.26
N LYS A 103 -27.49 -14.66 28.65
CA LYS A 103 -28.62 -14.57 27.71
C LYS A 103 -28.55 -13.33 26.82
N ASP A 104 -27.77 -12.33 27.21
CA ASP A 104 -27.52 -11.15 26.40
C ASP A 104 -26.30 -11.38 25.51
N ALA A 105 -26.55 -11.65 24.22
CA ALA A 105 -25.50 -11.93 23.25
C ALA A 105 -24.44 -10.82 23.16
N ARG A 106 -24.83 -9.55 23.40
CA ARG A 106 -23.90 -8.40 23.37
C ARG A 106 -22.91 -8.43 24.54
N ALA A 107 -23.37 -8.82 25.73
CA ALA A 107 -22.49 -9.01 26.88
C ALA A 107 -21.54 -10.19 26.65
N GLY A 108 -22.04 -11.30 26.10
CA GLY A 108 -21.21 -12.45 25.72
C GLY A 108 -20.11 -12.08 24.70
N GLN A 109 -20.46 -11.32 23.65
CA GLN A 109 -19.49 -10.83 22.67
C GLN A 109 -18.46 -9.86 23.28
N SER A 110 -18.89 -8.97 24.18
CA SER A 110 -17.98 -8.06 24.89
C SER A 110 -16.99 -8.82 25.78
N ALA A 111 -17.46 -9.88 26.45
CA ALA A 111 -16.61 -10.78 27.21
C ALA A 111 -15.62 -11.53 26.29
N ALA A 112 -16.07 -12.02 25.13
CA ALA A 112 -15.20 -12.64 24.14
C ALA A 112 -14.03 -11.72 23.71
N GLN A 113 -14.31 -10.45 23.39
CA GLN A 113 -13.27 -9.49 23.00
C GLN A 113 -12.26 -9.21 24.12
N PHE A 114 -12.73 -9.14 25.37
CA PHE A 114 -11.85 -8.99 26.51
C PHE A 114 -10.98 -10.24 26.72
N ILE A 115 -11.57 -11.44 26.64
CA ILE A 115 -10.83 -12.71 26.73
C ILE A 115 -9.71 -12.76 25.68
N VAL A 116 -10.00 -12.37 24.44
CA VAL A 116 -9.00 -12.33 23.34
C VAL A 116 -7.84 -11.40 23.69
N SER A 117 -8.12 -10.23 24.26
CA SER A 117 -7.10 -9.26 24.66
C SER A 117 -6.15 -9.83 25.72
N ILE A 118 -6.68 -10.60 26.68
CA ILE A 118 -5.88 -11.27 27.70
C ILE A 118 -5.19 -12.52 27.15
N ALA A 119 -5.85 -13.27 26.27
CA ALA A 119 -5.29 -14.46 25.62
C ALA A 119 -4.03 -14.12 24.82
N ALA A 120 -4.02 -12.97 24.12
CA ALA A 120 -2.84 -12.45 23.42
C ALA A 120 -1.65 -12.17 24.35
N ILE A 121 -1.88 -11.97 25.66
CA ILE A 121 -0.82 -11.75 26.65
C ILE A 121 -0.40 -13.08 27.29
N GLU A 122 -1.37 -13.89 27.72
CA GLU A 122 -1.12 -15.04 28.60
C GLU A 122 -0.90 -16.36 27.86
N LEU A 123 -1.46 -16.58 26.66
CA LEU A 123 -1.24 -17.83 25.92
C LEU A 123 0.22 -17.99 25.45
N PRO A 124 0.88 -16.97 24.86
CA PRO A 124 2.31 -17.04 24.53
C PRO A 124 3.20 -17.37 25.73
N ARG A 125 2.78 -16.93 26.92
CA ARG A 125 3.49 -17.11 28.20
C ARG A 125 3.08 -18.38 28.95
N ASN A 126 2.11 -19.14 28.43
CA ASN A 126 1.51 -20.29 29.10
C ASN A 126 0.96 -19.97 30.50
N GLU A 127 0.42 -18.77 30.71
CA GLU A 127 -0.16 -18.29 31.98
C GLU A 127 -1.68 -18.54 32.08
N TRP A 128 -2.31 -18.99 30.98
CA TRP A 128 -3.72 -19.41 30.96
C TRP A 128 -3.96 -20.74 30.21
N PRO A 129 -3.34 -21.85 30.67
CA PRO A 129 -3.40 -23.13 29.97
C PRO A 129 -4.80 -23.75 29.88
N GLU A 130 -5.74 -23.34 30.74
CA GLU A 130 -7.10 -23.89 30.77
C GLU A 130 -8.04 -23.27 29.73
N LEU A 131 -7.70 -22.11 29.15
CA LEU A 131 -8.62 -21.33 28.32
C LEU A 131 -9.15 -22.12 27.12
N MET A 132 -8.25 -22.66 26.30
CA MET A 132 -8.66 -23.35 25.06
C MET A 132 -9.47 -24.61 25.34
N ASN A 133 -9.08 -25.38 26.36
CA ASN A 133 -9.82 -26.56 26.80
C ASN A 133 -11.22 -26.20 27.30
N HIS A 134 -11.35 -25.09 28.04
CA HIS A 134 -12.64 -24.61 28.53
C HIS A 134 -13.57 -24.19 27.38
N LEU A 135 -13.07 -23.45 26.39
CA LEU A 135 -13.85 -23.04 25.22
C LEU A 135 -14.30 -24.25 24.39
N VAL A 136 -13.41 -25.20 24.13
CA VAL A 136 -13.72 -26.45 23.39
C VAL A 136 -14.80 -27.27 24.12
N GLN A 137 -14.66 -27.44 25.44
CA GLN A 137 -15.67 -28.16 26.24
C GLN A 137 -17.02 -27.44 26.26
N SER A 138 -17.00 -26.10 26.26
CA SER A 138 -18.19 -25.25 26.21
C SER A 138 -18.95 -25.41 24.90
N VAL A 139 -18.25 -25.58 23.77
CA VAL A 139 -18.88 -25.89 22.47
C VAL A 139 -19.51 -27.30 22.48
N ALA A 140 -18.85 -28.28 23.11
CA ALA A 140 -19.33 -29.65 23.12
C ALA A 140 -20.58 -29.86 23.99
N THR A 141 -20.66 -29.20 25.16
CA THR A 141 -21.67 -29.50 26.20
C THR A 141 -22.47 -28.30 26.70
N GLY A 142 -22.13 -27.09 26.26
CA GLY A 142 -22.76 -25.86 26.71
C GLY A 142 -24.19 -25.65 26.19
N THR A 143 -24.85 -24.64 26.75
CA THR A 143 -26.11 -24.10 26.19
C THR A 143 -25.85 -23.43 24.84
N ASP A 144 -26.89 -23.22 24.04
CA ASP A 144 -26.77 -22.58 22.73
C ASP A 144 -26.02 -21.23 22.79
N GLN A 145 -26.30 -20.41 23.80
CA GLN A 145 -25.61 -19.13 24.01
C GLN A 145 -24.13 -19.32 24.31
N LEU A 146 -23.81 -20.26 25.20
CA LEU A 146 -22.43 -20.55 25.58
C LEU A 146 -21.65 -21.14 24.40
N LYS A 147 -22.26 -22.03 23.62
CA LYS A 147 -21.66 -22.58 22.40
C LYS A 147 -21.35 -21.47 21.40
N GLN A 148 -22.33 -20.62 21.08
CA GLN A 148 -22.17 -19.52 20.14
C GLN A 148 -21.08 -18.54 20.60
N ALA A 149 -21.13 -18.08 21.84
CA ALA A 149 -20.14 -17.15 22.39
C ALA A 149 -18.73 -17.76 22.45
N SER A 150 -18.62 -19.06 22.76
CA SER A 150 -17.33 -19.76 22.76
C SER A 150 -16.75 -19.90 21.36
N LEU A 151 -17.57 -20.21 20.35
CA LEU A 151 -17.14 -20.26 18.95
C LEU A 151 -16.67 -18.89 18.46
N ILE A 152 -17.39 -17.81 18.78
CA ILE A 152 -16.97 -16.44 18.47
C ILE A 152 -15.64 -16.11 19.15
N THR A 153 -15.48 -16.51 20.42
CA THR A 153 -14.22 -16.28 21.17
C THR A 153 -13.06 -17.03 20.53
N ILE A 154 -13.26 -18.31 20.14
CA ILE A 154 -12.27 -19.09 19.40
C ILE A 154 -11.92 -18.36 18.11
N GLY A 155 -12.91 -17.98 17.30
CA GLY A 155 -12.70 -17.25 16.05
C GLY A 155 -11.86 -15.98 16.21
N PHE A 156 -12.14 -15.15 17.23
CA PHE A 156 -11.36 -13.94 17.49
C PHE A 156 -9.93 -14.21 17.98
N ILE A 157 -9.70 -15.28 18.76
CA ILE A 157 -8.34 -15.69 19.15
C ILE A 157 -7.56 -16.11 17.91
N CYS A 158 -8.23 -16.87 17.04
CA CYS A 158 -7.74 -17.41 15.78
C CYS A 158 -7.44 -16.35 14.71
N GLU A 159 -8.21 -15.28 14.67
CA GLU A 159 -8.06 -14.15 13.75
C GLU A 159 -6.79 -13.31 14.03
N SER A 160 -6.22 -13.41 15.24
CA SER A 160 -5.06 -12.62 15.63
C SER A 160 -3.84 -12.87 14.72
N GLN A 161 -3.16 -11.78 14.34
CA GLN A 161 -1.92 -11.81 13.55
C GLN A 161 -0.64 -11.85 14.42
N ASP A 162 -0.78 -11.91 15.74
CA ASP A 162 0.35 -11.98 16.67
C ASP A 162 1.13 -13.31 16.50
N PRO A 163 2.43 -13.27 16.13
CA PRO A 163 3.21 -14.49 15.86
C PRO A 163 3.35 -15.41 17.08
N GLU A 164 3.60 -14.83 18.27
CA GLU A 164 3.81 -15.61 19.49
C GLU A 164 2.51 -16.32 19.91
N LEU A 165 1.37 -15.62 19.78
CA LEU A 165 0.06 -16.22 20.01
C LEU A 165 -0.19 -17.34 19.01
N ARG A 166 0.08 -17.13 17.72
CA ARG A 166 -0.10 -18.16 16.68
C ARG A 166 0.72 -19.42 16.96
N GLU A 167 1.98 -19.28 17.37
CA GLU A 167 2.80 -20.43 17.75
C GLU A 167 2.18 -21.20 18.93
N SER A 168 1.69 -20.49 19.95
CA SER A 168 1.04 -21.11 21.11
C SER A 168 -0.24 -21.88 20.75
N LEU A 169 -0.98 -21.43 19.73
CA LEU A 169 -2.22 -22.06 19.28
C LEU A 169 -2.00 -23.37 18.50
N ALA A 170 -0.81 -23.57 17.91
CA ALA A 170 -0.50 -24.79 17.17
C ALA A 170 -0.65 -26.05 18.03
N ALA A 171 -0.34 -25.99 19.33
CA ALA A 171 -0.53 -27.09 20.27
C ALA A 171 -2.01 -27.45 20.51
N HIS A 172 -2.92 -26.53 20.21
CA HIS A 172 -4.36 -26.66 20.42
C HIS A 172 -5.16 -26.87 19.11
N SER A 173 -4.50 -26.95 17.94
CA SER A 173 -5.16 -26.98 16.63
C SER A 173 -6.22 -28.08 16.51
N ASN A 174 -5.92 -29.30 16.97
CA ASN A 174 -6.86 -30.44 16.94
C ASN A 174 -8.13 -30.19 17.77
N ALA A 175 -7.96 -29.58 18.96
CA ALA A 175 -9.07 -29.33 19.87
C ALA A 175 -9.96 -28.19 19.33
N ILE A 176 -9.33 -27.13 18.83
CA ILE A 176 -10.00 -26.01 18.16
C ILE A 176 -10.80 -26.54 16.97
N LEU A 177 -10.14 -27.31 16.09
CA LEU A 177 -10.76 -27.88 14.89
C LEU A 177 -11.96 -28.76 15.24
N THR A 178 -11.80 -29.63 16.25
CA THR A 178 -12.90 -30.48 16.72
C THR A 178 -14.12 -29.63 17.13
N ALA A 179 -13.91 -28.54 17.88
CA ALA A 179 -15.00 -27.67 18.33
C ALA A 179 -15.68 -26.95 17.15
N VAL A 180 -14.91 -26.30 16.27
CA VAL A 180 -15.49 -25.53 15.16
C VAL A 180 -16.17 -26.43 14.14
N VAL A 181 -15.60 -27.60 13.80
CA VAL A 181 -16.22 -28.54 12.86
C VAL A 181 -17.47 -29.18 13.47
N GLN A 182 -17.46 -29.50 14.78
CA GLN A 182 -18.65 -29.99 15.47
C GLN A 182 -19.79 -28.96 15.47
N GLY A 183 -19.48 -27.67 15.62
CA GLY A 183 -20.48 -26.60 15.56
C GLY A 183 -20.99 -26.34 14.13
N ALA A 184 -20.18 -26.61 13.10
CA ALA A 184 -20.50 -26.30 11.70
C ALA A 184 -21.31 -27.39 10.98
N ARG A 185 -21.25 -28.64 11.47
CA ARG A 185 -21.88 -29.81 10.85
C ARG A 185 -23.38 -29.64 10.59
N ARG A 186 -23.89 -30.38 9.61
CA ARG A 186 -25.31 -30.34 9.22
C ARG A 186 -26.26 -30.75 10.34
N GLU A 187 -25.83 -31.59 11.27
CA GLU A 187 -26.65 -32.07 12.39
C GLU A 187 -26.84 -31.05 13.52
N GLU A 188 -26.12 -29.92 13.53
CA GLU A 188 -26.35 -28.86 14.52
C GLU A 188 -27.64 -28.09 14.16
N PRO A 189 -28.70 -28.18 14.97
CA PRO A 189 -30.00 -27.59 14.63
C PRO A 189 -30.01 -26.06 14.69
N ASN A 190 -29.12 -25.44 15.47
CA ASN A 190 -29.12 -23.99 15.66
C ASN A 190 -28.25 -23.29 14.59
N MET A 191 -28.89 -22.53 13.71
CA MET A 191 -28.20 -21.85 12.59
C MET A 191 -27.25 -20.74 13.07
N ASP A 192 -27.51 -20.10 14.21
CA ASP A 192 -26.62 -19.08 14.76
C ASP A 192 -25.31 -19.71 15.28
N ILE A 193 -25.38 -20.94 15.81
CA ILE A 193 -24.21 -21.74 16.19
C ILE A 193 -23.44 -22.17 14.95
N ARG A 194 -24.13 -22.70 13.93
CA ARG A 194 -23.48 -23.09 12.66
C ARG A 194 -22.78 -21.91 11.99
N ASN A 195 -23.43 -20.75 11.97
CA ASN A 195 -22.84 -19.53 11.41
C ASN A 195 -21.58 -19.10 12.18
N ALA A 196 -21.67 -19.05 13.52
CA ALA A 196 -20.50 -18.75 14.36
C ALA A 196 -19.37 -19.77 14.19
N ALA A 197 -19.71 -21.06 14.02
CA ALA A 197 -18.75 -22.13 13.84
C ALA A 197 -18.04 -22.06 12.48
N ILE A 198 -18.78 -21.79 11.40
CA ILE A 198 -18.21 -21.61 10.06
C ILE A 198 -17.32 -20.38 10.01
N LYS A 199 -17.74 -19.27 10.63
CA LYS A 199 -16.89 -18.07 10.74
C LYS A 199 -15.61 -18.37 11.53
N ALA A 200 -15.72 -19.04 12.68
CA ALA A 200 -14.57 -19.46 13.46
C ALA A 200 -13.66 -20.44 12.71
N LEU A 201 -14.22 -21.35 11.90
CA LEU A 201 -13.46 -22.24 11.03
C LEU A 201 -12.72 -21.47 9.92
N SER A 202 -13.34 -20.43 9.36
CA SER A 202 -12.70 -19.55 8.37
C SER A 202 -11.57 -18.74 8.98
N ASP A 203 -11.75 -18.19 10.19
CA ASP A 203 -10.70 -17.52 10.98
C ASP A 203 -9.63 -18.51 11.46
N SER A 204 -9.90 -19.81 11.29
CA SER A 204 -9.09 -20.91 11.75
C SER A 204 -8.11 -21.49 10.73
N VAL A 205 -8.26 -21.10 9.46
CA VAL A 205 -7.58 -21.72 8.32
C VAL A 205 -6.06 -21.67 8.45
N ASP A 206 -5.49 -20.58 8.97
CA ASP A 206 -4.04 -20.37 8.98
C ASP A 206 -3.26 -21.32 9.91
N PHE A 207 -3.89 -21.87 10.96
CA PHE A 207 -3.20 -22.73 11.95
C PHE A 207 -3.53 -24.21 11.82
N VAL A 208 -4.50 -24.59 11.01
CA VAL A 208 -4.88 -26.00 10.80
C VAL A 208 -4.02 -26.66 9.71
N ARG A 209 -2.82 -26.13 9.42
CA ARG A 209 -1.93 -26.65 8.36
C ARG A 209 -1.60 -28.12 8.55
N SER A 210 -1.23 -28.53 9.77
CA SER A 210 -0.97 -29.94 10.10
C SER A 210 -2.20 -30.84 9.87
N ASN A 211 -3.40 -30.32 10.14
CA ASN A 211 -4.65 -31.01 9.88
C ASN A 211 -4.96 -31.11 8.38
N MET A 212 -4.69 -30.05 7.62
CA MET A 212 -4.86 -30.01 6.17
C MET A 212 -3.83 -30.90 5.45
N GLU A 213 -2.66 -31.16 6.03
CA GLU A 213 -1.71 -32.16 5.53
C GLU A 213 -2.22 -33.59 5.70
N ASN A 214 -2.95 -33.87 6.79
CA ASN A 214 -3.59 -35.17 7.03
C ASN A 214 -4.83 -35.35 6.14
N GLU A 215 -4.79 -36.30 5.22
CA GLU A 215 -5.88 -36.54 4.27
C GLU A 215 -7.23 -36.83 4.94
N GLY A 216 -7.25 -37.57 6.05
CA GLY A 216 -8.50 -37.91 6.73
C GLY A 216 -9.17 -36.69 7.36
N GLU A 217 -8.38 -35.85 8.01
CA GLU A 217 -8.85 -34.61 8.66
C GLU A 217 -9.23 -33.57 7.61
N ARG A 218 -8.39 -33.38 6.58
CA ARG A 218 -8.70 -32.53 5.43
C ARG A 218 -10.02 -32.93 4.76
N ASN A 219 -10.24 -34.22 4.51
CA ASN A 219 -11.49 -34.72 3.93
C ASN A 219 -12.70 -34.34 4.79
N TYR A 220 -12.57 -34.43 6.12
CA TYR A 220 -13.64 -34.11 7.05
C TYR A 220 -13.95 -32.60 7.07
N ILE A 221 -12.92 -31.75 7.09
CA ILE A 221 -13.06 -30.29 6.99
C ILE A 221 -13.77 -29.94 5.69
N MET A 222 -13.26 -30.42 4.56
CA MET A 222 -13.80 -30.12 3.23
C MET A 222 -15.24 -30.60 3.09
N GLN A 223 -15.59 -31.77 3.64
CA GLN A 223 -16.96 -32.25 3.65
C GLN A 223 -17.89 -31.27 4.40
N VAL A 224 -17.53 -30.87 5.62
CA VAL A 224 -18.37 -29.98 6.44
C VAL A 224 -18.52 -28.60 5.80
N VAL A 225 -17.45 -28.04 5.24
CA VAL A 225 -17.51 -26.75 4.53
C VAL A 225 -18.36 -26.87 3.27
N CYS A 226 -18.17 -27.91 2.46
CA CYS A 226 -18.99 -28.13 1.25
C CYS A 226 -20.48 -28.32 1.59
N GLU A 227 -20.81 -29.08 2.63
CA GLU A 227 -22.21 -29.23 3.09
C GLU A 227 -22.79 -27.90 3.60
N ALA A 228 -21.98 -27.04 4.23
CA ALA A 228 -22.41 -25.73 4.70
C ALA A 228 -22.69 -24.75 3.55
N THR A 229 -22.01 -24.85 2.40
CA THR A 229 -22.36 -24.06 1.20
C THR A 229 -23.77 -24.36 0.66
N GLN A 230 -24.35 -25.49 1.06
CA GLN A 230 -25.68 -25.93 0.66
C GLN A 230 -26.70 -25.84 1.82
N ALA A 231 -26.38 -25.11 2.89
CA ALA A 231 -27.29 -24.90 4.02
C ALA A 231 -28.51 -24.05 3.62
N ASP A 232 -29.66 -24.23 4.27
CA ASP A 232 -30.85 -23.41 3.98
C ASP A 232 -30.71 -21.94 4.46
N ASP A 233 -29.83 -21.68 5.44
CA ASP A 233 -29.55 -20.34 5.95
C ASP A 233 -28.46 -19.66 5.12
N LEU A 234 -28.80 -18.52 4.49
CA LEU A 234 -27.93 -17.77 3.60
C LEU A 234 -26.65 -17.26 4.29
N ARG A 235 -26.70 -16.96 5.61
CA ARG A 235 -25.52 -16.52 6.37
C ARG A 235 -24.50 -17.65 6.49
N VAL A 236 -24.98 -18.87 6.70
CA VAL A 236 -24.14 -20.08 6.74
C VAL A 236 -23.54 -20.37 5.37
N GLN A 237 -24.33 -20.23 4.29
CA GLN A 237 -23.82 -20.38 2.92
C GLN A 237 -22.71 -19.36 2.62
N ALA A 238 -22.95 -18.08 2.88
CA ALA A 238 -21.98 -17.01 2.68
C ALA A 238 -20.71 -17.27 3.50
N GLY A 239 -20.85 -17.56 4.81
CA GLY A 239 -19.72 -17.92 5.66
C GLY A 239 -18.91 -19.12 5.13
N ALA A 240 -19.59 -20.11 4.55
CA ALA A 240 -18.94 -21.30 4.00
C ALA A 240 -18.16 -21.00 2.71
N PHE A 241 -18.69 -20.18 1.81
CA PHE A 241 -17.93 -19.70 0.64
C PHE A 241 -16.73 -18.85 1.07
N GLY A 242 -16.90 -17.94 2.04
CA GLY A 242 -15.76 -17.19 2.60
C GLY A 242 -14.70 -18.10 3.22
N CYS A 243 -15.10 -19.21 3.86
CA CYS A 243 -14.18 -20.24 4.33
C CYS A 243 -13.47 -20.98 3.17
N LEU A 244 -14.18 -21.30 2.09
CA LEU A 244 -13.58 -21.93 0.91
C LEU A 244 -12.54 -21.03 0.24
N ASN A 245 -12.79 -19.72 0.16
CA ASN A 245 -11.84 -18.76 -0.44
C ASN A 245 -10.52 -18.77 0.34
N ARG A 246 -10.60 -18.69 1.68
CA ARG A 246 -9.40 -18.80 2.53
C ARG A 246 -8.70 -20.15 2.40
N ILE A 247 -9.45 -21.25 2.35
CA ILE A 247 -8.86 -22.58 2.15
C ILE A 247 -8.15 -22.67 0.79
N MET A 248 -8.73 -22.10 -0.28
CA MET A 248 -8.12 -22.09 -1.60
C MET A 248 -6.80 -21.31 -1.60
N GLY A 249 -6.78 -20.09 -1.05
CA GLY A 249 -5.56 -19.28 -0.94
C GLY A 249 -4.47 -19.96 -0.11
N SER A 250 -4.81 -20.54 1.05
CA SER A 250 -3.79 -21.13 1.94
C SER A 250 -3.35 -22.54 1.57
N TYR A 251 -4.17 -23.30 0.82
CA TYR A 251 -3.97 -24.75 0.60
C TYR A 251 -4.24 -25.19 -0.84
N TYR A 252 -4.02 -24.33 -1.83
CA TYR A 252 -4.19 -24.60 -3.26
C TYR A 252 -3.63 -25.97 -3.69
N ASP A 253 -2.42 -26.32 -3.23
CA ASP A 253 -1.70 -27.56 -3.55
C ASP A 253 -2.45 -28.83 -3.13
N LYS A 254 -3.41 -28.72 -2.21
CA LYS A 254 -4.26 -29.83 -1.75
C LYS A 254 -5.63 -29.88 -2.42
N MET A 255 -6.00 -28.88 -3.23
CA MET A 255 -7.39 -28.70 -3.67
C MET A 255 -7.81 -29.54 -4.88
N ARG A 256 -6.88 -30.13 -5.62
CA ARG A 256 -7.18 -30.86 -6.87
C ARG A 256 -8.32 -31.86 -6.75
N PHE A 257 -8.29 -32.73 -5.75
CA PHE A 257 -9.33 -33.73 -5.56
C PHE A 257 -10.70 -33.10 -5.31
N TYR A 258 -10.77 -32.09 -4.44
CA TYR A 258 -12.04 -31.44 -4.08
C TYR A 258 -12.58 -30.57 -5.21
N MET A 259 -11.71 -29.95 -5.99
CA MET A 259 -12.07 -29.18 -7.19
C MET A 259 -12.85 -30.05 -8.17
N GLU A 260 -12.29 -31.21 -8.54
CA GLU A 260 -12.92 -32.16 -9.47
C GLU A 260 -14.20 -32.78 -8.92
N LYS A 261 -14.31 -32.94 -7.59
CA LYS A 261 -15.43 -33.65 -6.95
C LYS A 261 -16.61 -32.77 -6.58
N ALA A 262 -16.37 -31.53 -6.15
CA ALA A 262 -17.40 -30.71 -5.54
C ALA A 262 -17.24 -29.20 -5.83
N LEU A 263 -16.05 -28.63 -5.59
CA LEU A 263 -15.90 -27.16 -5.55
C LEU A 263 -16.24 -26.48 -6.87
N PHE A 264 -15.93 -27.14 -8.00
CA PHE A 264 -16.29 -26.62 -9.32
C PHE A 264 -17.80 -26.42 -9.49
N GLY A 265 -18.61 -27.43 -9.13
CA GLY A 265 -20.07 -27.34 -9.24
C GLY A 265 -20.68 -26.42 -8.19
N LEU A 266 -20.17 -26.45 -6.96
CA LEU A 266 -20.66 -25.61 -5.85
C LEU A 266 -20.42 -24.13 -6.10
N SER A 267 -19.22 -23.75 -6.55
CA SER A 267 -18.89 -22.35 -6.86
C SER A 267 -19.73 -21.82 -8.01
N ILE A 268 -19.89 -22.56 -9.11
CA ILE A 268 -20.78 -22.14 -10.23
C ILE A 268 -22.22 -21.97 -9.78
N MET A 269 -22.71 -22.84 -8.89
CA MET A 269 -24.06 -22.70 -8.31
C MET A 269 -24.16 -21.46 -7.43
N GLY A 270 -23.15 -21.21 -6.57
CA GLY A 270 -23.07 -20.02 -5.73
C GLY A 270 -23.07 -18.73 -6.54
N MET A 271 -22.29 -18.67 -7.63
CA MET A 271 -22.24 -17.51 -8.53
C MET A 271 -23.60 -17.17 -9.15
N LYS A 272 -24.46 -18.18 -9.33
CA LYS A 272 -25.82 -18.05 -9.88
C LYS A 272 -26.87 -17.77 -8.81
N SER A 273 -26.47 -17.64 -7.54
CA SER A 273 -27.38 -17.32 -6.45
C SER A 273 -28.12 -16.00 -6.71
N GLU A 274 -29.37 -15.95 -6.27
CA GLU A 274 -30.14 -14.71 -6.18
C GLU A 274 -29.70 -13.87 -4.99
N GLU A 275 -29.13 -14.52 -3.96
CA GLU A 275 -28.54 -13.79 -2.83
C GLU A 275 -27.15 -13.25 -3.17
N GLU A 276 -27.00 -11.95 -2.99
CA GLU A 276 -25.87 -11.17 -3.45
C GLU A 276 -24.57 -11.55 -2.75
N ASP A 277 -24.59 -11.69 -1.43
CA ASP A 277 -23.40 -12.02 -0.65
C ASP A 277 -22.88 -13.43 -0.97
N VAL A 278 -23.77 -14.38 -1.25
CA VAL A 278 -23.40 -15.72 -1.70
C VAL A 278 -22.79 -15.67 -3.10
N ALA A 279 -23.40 -14.94 -4.02
CA ALA A 279 -22.87 -14.77 -5.38
C ALA A 279 -21.51 -14.10 -5.39
N LYS A 280 -21.34 -13.01 -4.61
CA LYS A 280 -20.06 -12.28 -4.46
C LYS A 280 -18.97 -13.20 -3.94
N LEU A 281 -19.22 -13.95 -2.86
CA LEU A 281 -18.20 -14.85 -2.29
C LEU A 281 -17.88 -16.05 -3.20
N ALA A 282 -18.83 -16.52 -4.00
CA ALA A 282 -18.58 -17.57 -4.98
C ALA A 282 -17.84 -17.07 -6.23
N ILE A 283 -18.02 -15.80 -6.62
CA ILE A 283 -17.18 -15.14 -7.64
C ILE A 283 -15.76 -14.95 -7.09
N GLU A 284 -15.65 -14.47 -5.85
CA GLU A 284 -14.39 -14.27 -5.13
C GLU A 284 -13.56 -15.55 -5.05
N PHE A 285 -14.20 -16.73 -4.91
CA PHE A 285 -13.50 -18.01 -4.99
C PHE A 285 -12.66 -18.14 -6.28
N TRP A 286 -13.21 -17.71 -7.42
CA TRP A 286 -12.51 -17.76 -8.70
C TRP A 286 -11.50 -16.62 -8.87
N CYS A 287 -11.71 -15.47 -8.23
CA CYS A 287 -10.66 -14.45 -8.10
C CYS A 287 -9.44 -15.05 -7.39
N THR A 288 -9.64 -15.68 -6.22
CA THR A 288 -8.58 -16.33 -5.45
C THR A 288 -7.87 -17.43 -6.24
N VAL A 289 -8.62 -18.25 -7.00
CA VAL A 289 -8.01 -19.27 -7.88
C VAL A 289 -7.10 -18.61 -8.92
N CYS A 290 -7.54 -17.53 -9.57
CA CYS A 290 -6.73 -16.84 -10.58
C CYS A 290 -5.50 -16.18 -9.97
N GLU A 291 -5.64 -15.51 -8.82
CA GLU A 291 -4.54 -14.86 -8.10
C GLU A 291 -3.47 -15.87 -7.69
N GLU A 292 -3.86 -17.01 -7.09
CA GLU A 292 -2.92 -18.08 -6.75
C GLU A 292 -2.26 -18.67 -8.00
N GLU A 293 -3.01 -18.88 -9.09
CA GLU A 293 -2.47 -19.45 -10.32
C GLU A 293 -1.49 -18.49 -11.03
N ILE A 294 -1.77 -17.19 -11.04
CA ILE A 294 -0.85 -16.16 -11.54
C ILE A 294 0.43 -16.14 -10.70
N ALA A 295 0.31 -16.07 -9.37
CA ALA A 295 1.47 -16.06 -8.47
C ALA A 295 2.33 -17.32 -8.60
N ILE A 296 1.70 -18.49 -8.73
CA ILE A 296 2.40 -19.77 -8.95
C ILE A 296 3.12 -19.78 -10.30
N GLU A 297 2.52 -19.23 -11.36
CA GLU A 297 3.14 -19.15 -12.67
C GLU A 297 4.38 -18.24 -12.65
N ASP A 298 4.27 -17.06 -12.03
CA ASP A 298 5.37 -16.11 -11.86
C ASP A 298 6.52 -16.69 -11.03
N ASP A 299 6.22 -17.28 -9.87
CA ASP A 299 7.21 -17.95 -9.01
C ASP A 299 7.93 -19.08 -9.74
N ASN A 300 7.18 -19.89 -10.50
CA ASN A 300 7.73 -21.00 -11.27
C ASN A 300 8.61 -20.51 -12.43
N ALA A 301 8.26 -19.39 -13.07
CA ALA A 301 9.07 -18.78 -14.11
C ALA A 301 10.39 -18.23 -13.53
N ALA A 302 10.33 -17.54 -12.38
CA ALA A 302 11.50 -17.05 -11.66
C ALA A 302 12.43 -18.19 -11.22
N ALA A 303 11.88 -19.22 -10.57
CA ALA A 303 12.64 -20.39 -10.12
C ALA A 303 13.35 -21.11 -11.28
N GLN A 304 12.68 -21.23 -12.45
CA GLN A 304 13.29 -21.81 -13.65
C GLN A 304 14.42 -20.93 -14.21
N ALA A 305 14.27 -19.61 -14.19
CA ALA A 305 15.32 -18.69 -14.63
C ALA A 305 16.58 -18.79 -13.75
N GLU A 306 16.41 -19.08 -12.46
CA GLU A 306 17.49 -19.31 -11.50
C GLU A 306 18.08 -20.73 -11.55
N GLY A 307 17.47 -21.64 -12.30
CA GLY A 307 17.91 -23.03 -12.44
C GLY A 307 17.51 -23.93 -11.26
N ALA A 308 16.52 -23.53 -10.47
CA ALA A 308 15.92 -24.38 -9.44
C ALA A 308 15.15 -25.56 -10.06
N THR A 309 15.16 -26.70 -9.39
CA THR A 309 14.48 -27.93 -9.85
C THR A 309 13.11 -28.14 -9.21
N GLU A 310 12.82 -27.44 -8.11
CA GLU A 310 11.56 -27.53 -7.39
C GLU A 310 10.64 -26.39 -7.85
N ILE A 311 9.43 -26.74 -8.29
CA ILE A 311 8.40 -25.81 -8.73
C ILE A 311 7.15 -26.01 -7.88
N ARG A 312 6.42 -24.92 -7.63
CA ARG A 312 5.14 -24.95 -6.95
C ARG A 312 4.12 -25.76 -7.78
N PRO A 313 3.30 -26.62 -7.15
CA PRO A 313 2.24 -27.35 -7.86
C PRO A 313 1.28 -26.40 -8.57
N PHE A 314 1.00 -26.66 -9.85
CA PHE A 314 0.11 -25.86 -10.69
C PHE A 314 -0.90 -26.76 -11.41
N PHE A 315 -2.19 -26.53 -11.21
CA PHE A 315 -3.26 -27.44 -11.65
C PHE A 315 -4.12 -26.91 -12.79
N ASN A 316 -3.98 -25.64 -13.19
CA ASN A 316 -4.76 -25.02 -14.27
C ASN A 316 -6.29 -25.06 -14.04
N PHE A 317 -6.73 -24.88 -12.79
CA PHE A 317 -8.15 -24.84 -12.46
C PHE A 317 -8.88 -23.74 -13.23
N ALA A 318 -8.34 -22.51 -13.29
CA ALA A 318 -8.98 -21.42 -14.02
C ALA A 318 -9.12 -21.77 -15.51
N ARG A 319 -8.03 -22.24 -16.13
CA ARG A 319 -8.01 -22.61 -17.56
C ARG A 319 -9.01 -23.72 -17.88
N VAL A 320 -9.11 -24.76 -17.05
CA VAL A 320 -10.07 -25.86 -17.22
C VAL A 320 -11.51 -25.36 -17.05
N ALA A 321 -11.73 -24.46 -16.10
CA ALA A 321 -13.04 -23.91 -15.76
C ALA A 321 -13.52 -22.79 -16.69
N CYS A 322 -12.63 -22.22 -17.50
CA CYS A 322 -12.87 -21.01 -18.30
C CYS A 322 -14.17 -21.07 -19.12
N ARG A 323 -14.48 -22.22 -19.74
CA ARG A 323 -15.67 -22.36 -20.61
C ARG A 323 -17.00 -22.37 -19.87
N GLU A 324 -17.01 -22.63 -18.57
CA GLU A 324 -18.22 -22.70 -17.75
C GLU A 324 -18.34 -21.49 -16.83
N VAL A 325 -17.22 -20.99 -16.30
CA VAL A 325 -17.19 -19.87 -15.35
C VAL A 325 -17.32 -18.53 -16.08
N VAL A 326 -16.57 -18.31 -17.16
CA VAL A 326 -16.57 -17.01 -17.88
C VAL A 326 -17.97 -16.64 -18.39
N PRO A 327 -18.78 -17.54 -19.00
CA PRO A 327 -20.15 -17.20 -19.35
C PRO A 327 -21.01 -16.77 -18.17
N VAL A 328 -20.80 -17.33 -16.97
CA VAL A 328 -21.54 -16.92 -15.77
C VAL A 328 -21.09 -15.54 -15.30
N LEU A 329 -19.78 -15.26 -15.31
CA LEU A 329 -19.26 -13.92 -15.03
C LEU A 329 -19.86 -12.87 -15.95
N LEU A 330 -19.88 -13.13 -17.26
CA LEU A 330 -20.45 -12.21 -18.25
C LEU A 330 -21.94 -11.96 -18.03
N GLN A 331 -22.71 -12.96 -17.60
CA GLN A 331 -24.11 -12.77 -17.22
C GLN A 331 -24.26 -11.99 -15.90
N CYS A 332 -23.37 -12.22 -14.93
CA CYS A 332 -23.34 -11.45 -13.69
C CYS A 332 -22.99 -9.98 -13.93
N MET A 333 -22.16 -9.67 -14.94
CA MET A 333 -21.87 -8.29 -15.34
C MET A 333 -23.11 -7.55 -15.83
N CYS A 334 -24.10 -8.23 -16.41
CA CYS A 334 -25.39 -7.61 -16.80
C CYS A 334 -26.30 -7.24 -15.63
N LYS A 335 -25.87 -7.40 -14.37
CA LYS A 335 -26.62 -7.03 -13.16
C LYS A 335 -26.21 -5.65 -12.63
N GLN A 336 -25.89 -4.70 -13.51
CA GLN A 336 -25.52 -3.35 -13.08
C GLN A 336 -26.69 -2.66 -12.38
N ASP A 337 -26.38 -2.00 -11.27
CA ASP A 337 -27.28 -1.09 -10.57
C ASP A 337 -26.95 0.36 -10.97
N GLU A 338 -27.95 1.09 -11.44
CA GLU A 338 -27.81 2.47 -11.90
C GLU A 338 -27.75 3.49 -10.75
N ASP A 339 -28.21 3.09 -9.56
CA ASP A 339 -28.23 3.89 -8.34
C ASP A 339 -27.04 3.59 -7.41
N ALA A 340 -26.24 2.56 -7.73
CA ALA A 340 -25.06 2.19 -6.96
C ALA A 340 -24.01 3.30 -6.98
N THR A 341 -23.38 3.52 -5.82
CA THR A 341 -22.31 4.52 -5.67
C THR A 341 -20.99 4.04 -6.29
N GLU A 342 -20.06 4.95 -6.57
CA GLU A 342 -18.74 4.61 -7.13
C GLU A 342 -17.93 3.65 -6.24
N ASP A 343 -18.17 3.61 -4.93
CA ASP A 343 -17.43 2.75 -3.98
C ASP A 343 -18.12 1.41 -3.66
N GLU A 344 -19.31 1.16 -4.20
CA GLU A 344 -20.10 -0.02 -3.84
C GLU A 344 -19.62 -1.31 -4.53
N TYR A 345 -19.23 -2.33 -3.75
CA TYR A 345 -18.77 -3.61 -4.29
C TYR A 345 -19.93 -4.61 -4.47
N ASN A 346 -20.57 -4.54 -5.64
CA ASN A 346 -21.71 -5.40 -6.03
C ASN A 346 -21.31 -6.55 -6.97
N ILE A 347 -22.26 -7.42 -7.32
CA ILE A 347 -22.04 -8.59 -8.21
C ILE A 347 -21.40 -8.19 -9.54
N SER A 348 -21.88 -7.12 -10.19
CA SER A 348 -21.41 -6.75 -11.53
C SER A 348 -19.93 -6.35 -11.52
N ARG A 349 -19.50 -5.64 -10.46
CA ARG A 349 -18.11 -5.24 -10.27
C ARG A 349 -17.21 -6.40 -9.84
N ALA A 350 -17.69 -7.26 -8.95
CA ALA A 350 -16.98 -8.50 -8.60
C ALA A 350 -16.76 -9.38 -9.83
N ALA A 351 -17.78 -9.51 -10.70
CA ALA A 351 -17.69 -10.27 -11.93
C ALA A 351 -16.72 -9.64 -12.95
N TYR A 352 -16.69 -8.30 -13.03
CA TYR A 352 -15.73 -7.57 -13.85
C TYR A 352 -14.28 -7.79 -13.39
N GLN A 353 -14.01 -7.69 -12.09
CA GLN A 353 -12.70 -7.98 -11.52
C GLN A 353 -12.28 -9.43 -11.75
N ALA A 354 -13.19 -10.38 -11.51
CA ALA A 354 -12.93 -11.80 -11.78
C ALA A 354 -12.61 -12.05 -13.26
N LEU A 355 -13.26 -11.35 -14.19
CA LEU A 355 -12.99 -11.48 -15.62
C LEU A 355 -11.59 -10.94 -15.99
N GLN A 356 -11.15 -9.84 -15.38
CA GLN A 356 -9.79 -9.31 -15.57
C GLN A 356 -8.73 -10.30 -15.08
N LEU A 357 -8.91 -10.85 -13.88
CA LEU A 357 -8.01 -11.88 -13.32
C LEU A 357 -7.98 -13.13 -14.19
N TYR A 358 -9.15 -13.55 -14.71
CA TYR A 358 -9.23 -14.64 -15.67
C TYR A 358 -8.42 -14.33 -16.93
N ALA A 359 -8.48 -13.10 -17.45
CA ALA A 359 -7.77 -12.72 -18.67
C ALA A 359 -6.26 -12.83 -18.50
N GLN A 360 -5.73 -12.37 -17.36
CA GLN A 360 -4.32 -12.52 -16.99
C GLN A 360 -3.93 -14.00 -16.81
N CYS A 361 -4.76 -14.77 -16.10
CA CYS A 361 -4.47 -16.16 -15.74
C CYS A 361 -4.54 -17.15 -16.93
N VAL A 362 -5.54 -17.03 -17.80
CA VAL A 362 -5.76 -17.98 -18.91
C VAL A 362 -5.37 -17.43 -20.28
N GLN A 363 -5.05 -16.14 -20.37
CA GLN A 363 -4.57 -15.45 -21.57
C GLN A 363 -5.51 -15.71 -22.76
N GLY A 364 -4.98 -16.18 -23.90
CA GLY A 364 -5.73 -16.36 -25.14
C GLY A 364 -6.99 -17.25 -25.04
N ASP A 365 -7.09 -18.13 -24.03
CA ASP A 365 -8.25 -19.01 -23.85
C ASP A 365 -9.54 -18.24 -23.52
N ILE A 366 -9.43 -17.02 -22.96
CA ILE A 366 -10.58 -16.18 -22.60
C ILE A 366 -11.24 -15.50 -23.81
N ILE A 367 -10.48 -15.32 -24.90
CA ILE A 367 -10.88 -14.47 -26.02
C ILE A 367 -12.19 -14.95 -26.64
N GLN A 368 -12.29 -16.24 -26.97
CA GLN A 368 -13.45 -16.76 -27.69
C GLN A 368 -14.77 -16.69 -26.89
N PRO A 369 -14.83 -17.09 -25.60
CA PRO A 369 -16.01 -16.88 -24.77
C PRO A 369 -16.46 -15.42 -24.70
N VAL A 370 -15.52 -14.50 -24.50
CA VAL A 370 -15.83 -13.06 -24.39
C VAL A 370 -16.28 -12.49 -25.72
N LEU A 371 -15.60 -12.77 -26.84
CA LEU A 371 -16.01 -12.29 -28.15
C LEU A 371 -17.41 -12.77 -28.52
N THR A 372 -17.75 -14.02 -28.20
CA THR A 372 -19.10 -14.56 -28.46
C THR A 372 -20.16 -13.71 -27.74
N PHE A 373 -19.92 -13.38 -26.46
CA PHE A 373 -20.82 -12.52 -25.70
C PHE A 373 -20.85 -11.07 -26.23
N VAL A 374 -19.71 -10.50 -26.61
CA VAL A 374 -19.64 -9.14 -27.16
C VAL A 374 -20.43 -9.04 -28.46
N GLU A 375 -20.24 -9.99 -29.39
CA GLU A 375 -20.96 -10.02 -30.67
C GLU A 375 -22.48 -10.13 -30.49
N GLU A 376 -22.92 -10.88 -29.48
CA GLU A 376 -24.35 -11.04 -29.14
C GLU A 376 -24.95 -9.78 -28.50
N ASN A 377 -24.18 -9.02 -27.72
CA ASN A 377 -24.73 -8.01 -26.80
C ASN A 377 -24.39 -6.56 -27.16
N ILE A 378 -23.39 -6.28 -27.99
CA ILE A 378 -22.93 -4.92 -28.29
C ILE A 378 -24.00 -4.01 -28.94
N ARG A 379 -25.06 -4.60 -29.51
CA ARG A 379 -26.22 -3.88 -30.08
C ARG A 379 -27.54 -4.21 -29.40
N ASN A 380 -27.51 -4.76 -28.19
CA ASN A 380 -28.71 -5.12 -27.45
C ASN A 380 -29.56 -3.87 -27.14
N GLU A 381 -30.88 -4.00 -27.09
CA GLU A 381 -31.77 -2.90 -26.72
C GLU A 381 -31.59 -2.51 -25.24
N ASP A 382 -31.30 -3.48 -24.37
CA ASP A 382 -30.97 -3.23 -22.97
C ASP A 382 -29.54 -2.69 -22.83
N TRP A 383 -29.42 -1.54 -22.18
CA TRP A 383 -28.14 -0.88 -21.96
C TRP A 383 -27.22 -1.71 -21.07
N ARG A 384 -27.76 -2.52 -20.15
CA ARG A 384 -26.97 -3.39 -19.27
C ARG A 384 -26.14 -4.39 -20.04
N HIS A 385 -26.72 -4.94 -21.11
CA HIS A 385 -26.04 -5.86 -22.01
C HIS A 385 -25.00 -5.16 -22.88
N ARG A 386 -25.30 -3.96 -23.40
CA ARG A 386 -24.33 -3.17 -24.17
C ARG A 386 -23.13 -2.75 -23.31
N ASP A 387 -23.41 -2.29 -22.09
CA ASP A 387 -22.41 -1.90 -21.10
C ASP A 387 -21.52 -3.08 -20.71
N ALA A 388 -22.11 -4.22 -20.37
CA ALA A 388 -21.36 -5.43 -20.07
C ALA A 388 -20.50 -5.90 -21.26
N ALA A 389 -20.96 -5.73 -22.50
CA ALA A 389 -20.18 -6.09 -23.69
C ALA A 389 -18.94 -5.20 -23.85
N VAL A 390 -19.07 -3.87 -23.75
CA VAL A 390 -17.91 -2.97 -23.87
C VAL A 390 -16.95 -3.14 -22.70
N ALA A 391 -17.48 -3.33 -21.47
CA ALA A 391 -16.67 -3.60 -20.29
C ALA A 391 -15.90 -4.93 -20.43
N ALA A 392 -16.56 -6.01 -20.85
CA ALA A 392 -15.92 -7.30 -21.04
C ALA A 392 -14.82 -7.27 -22.10
N PHE A 393 -15.02 -6.50 -23.19
CA PHE A 393 -13.96 -6.28 -24.18
C PHE A 393 -12.75 -5.55 -23.56
N GLY A 394 -12.98 -4.48 -22.79
CA GLY A 394 -11.91 -3.76 -22.09
C GLY A 394 -11.20 -4.58 -21.01
N ALA A 395 -11.93 -5.50 -20.34
CA ALA A 395 -11.38 -6.36 -19.29
C ALA A 395 -10.27 -7.27 -19.82
N ILE A 396 -10.45 -7.82 -21.03
CA ILE A 396 -9.51 -8.78 -21.64
C ILE A 396 -8.33 -8.14 -22.40
N MET A 397 -8.17 -6.81 -22.33
CA MET A 397 -7.03 -6.12 -22.95
C MET A 397 -5.70 -6.39 -22.24
N ASP A 398 -5.78 -6.86 -20.99
CA ASP A 398 -4.64 -7.24 -20.17
C ASP A 398 -4.64 -8.77 -19.98
N GLY A 399 -3.52 -9.43 -20.29
CA GLY A 399 -3.36 -10.88 -20.25
C GLY A 399 -3.04 -11.53 -21.60
N PRO A 400 -3.96 -11.55 -22.59
CA PRO A 400 -3.68 -12.14 -23.90
C PRO A 400 -2.56 -11.43 -24.68
N ASP A 401 -1.85 -12.17 -25.53
CA ASP A 401 -0.80 -11.60 -26.40
C ASP A 401 -1.39 -10.46 -27.28
N PRO A 402 -0.83 -9.23 -27.21
CA PRO A 402 -1.30 -8.09 -28.00
C PRO A 402 -1.37 -8.35 -29.51
N LYS A 403 -0.53 -9.24 -30.05
CA LYS A 403 -0.57 -9.63 -31.48
C LYS A 403 -1.82 -10.40 -31.85
N ILE A 404 -2.39 -11.15 -30.91
CA ILE A 404 -3.66 -11.87 -31.11
C ILE A 404 -4.82 -10.88 -31.00
N LEU A 405 -4.71 -9.88 -30.12
CA LEU A 405 -5.73 -8.84 -29.92
C LEU A 405 -5.74 -7.80 -31.06
N GLU A 406 -4.61 -7.51 -31.71
CA GLU A 406 -4.47 -6.49 -32.75
C GLU A 406 -5.59 -6.50 -33.81
N PRO A 407 -5.90 -7.61 -34.51
CA PRO A 407 -6.96 -7.61 -35.51
C PRO A 407 -8.35 -7.35 -34.91
N LEU A 408 -8.59 -7.79 -33.68
CA LEU A 408 -9.84 -7.61 -32.96
C LEU A 408 -10.02 -6.15 -32.55
N ILE A 409 -8.97 -5.54 -32.01
CA ILE A 409 -8.95 -4.12 -31.62
C ILE A 409 -9.18 -3.25 -32.85
N LYS A 410 -8.47 -3.50 -33.95
CA LYS A 410 -8.64 -2.74 -35.20
C LYS A 410 -10.06 -2.80 -35.75
N GLN A 411 -10.74 -3.95 -35.60
CA GLN A 411 -12.15 -4.10 -35.99
C GLN A 411 -13.11 -3.42 -35.01
N ALA A 412 -12.84 -3.52 -33.71
CA ALA A 412 -13.71 -3.00 -32.65
C ALA A 412 -13.60 -1.48 -32.47
N LEU A 413 -12.45 -0.87 -32.79
CA LEU A 413 -12.18 0.54 -32.46
C LEU A 413 -13.22 1.51 -33.04
N SER A 414 -13.64 1.32 -34.30
CA SER A 414 -14.69 2.17 -34.89
C SER A 414 -16.04 2.01 -34.18
N VAL A 415 -16.33 0.81 -33.66
CA VAL A 415 -17.56 0.54 -32.91
C VAL A 415 -17.47 1.19 -31.53
N LEU A 416 -16.36 1.02 -30.81
CA LEU A 416 -16.14 1.65 -29.50
C LEU A 416 -16.20 3.18 -29.62
N ILE A 417 -15.58 3.78 -30.64
CA ILE A 417 -15.69 5.23 -30.87
C ILE A 417 -17.16 5.64 -31.07
N SER A 418 -17.97 4.85 -31.79
CA SER A 418 -19.40 5.16 -31.93
C SER A 418 -20.18 4.95 -30.62
N MET A 419 -19.73 4.06 -29.73
CA MET A 419 -20.37 3.81 -28.44
C MET A 419 -20.14 4.95 -27.43
N MET A 420 -19.16 5.83 -27.66
CA MET A 420 -19.03 7.10 -26.93
C MET A 420 -20.23 8.05 -27.14
N GLU A 421 -21.08 7.78 -28.14
CA GLU A 421 -22.32 8.50 -28.41
C GLU A 421 -23.58 7.70 -27.99
N ASP A 422 -23.45 6.61 -27.22
CA ASP A 422 -24.60 5.84 -26.74
C ASP A 422 -25.56 6.68 -25.89
N SER A 423 -26.85 6.32 -25.90
CA SER A 423 -27.88 7.01 -25.13
C SER A 423 -27.73 6.81 -23.62
N SER A 424 -27.18 5.67 -23.20
CA SER A 424 -26.86 5.38 -21.80
C SER A 424 -25.56 6.07 -21.40
N ILE A 425 -25.53 6.67 -20.21
CA ILE A 425 -24.31 7.25 -19.65
C ILE A 425 -23.34 6.16 -19.18
N GLN A 426 -23.85 5.04 -18.67
CA GLN A 426 -23.07 3.89 -18.22
C GLN A 426 -22.31 3.27 -19.38
N VAL A 427 -23.00 3.01 -20.51
CA VAL A 427 -22.34 2.48 -21.72
C VAL A 427 -21.20 3.39 -22.19
N ARG A 428 -21.41 4.72 -22.16
CA ARG A 428 -20.37 5.70 -22.53
C ARG A 428 -19.19 5.67 -21.55
N ASP A 429 -19.45 5.55 -20.25
CA ASP A 429 -18.41 5.45 -19.23
C ASP A 429 -17.54 4.20 -19.42
N SER A 430 -18.18 3.04 -19.48
CA SER A 430 -17.51 1.75 -19.72
C SER A 430 -16.77 1.72 -21.07
N THR A 431 -17.29 2.42 -22.09
CA THR A 431 -16.60 2.59 -23.37
C THR A 431 -15.33 3.44 -23.23
N ALA A 432 -15.41 4.58 -22.53
CA ALA A 432 -14.24 5.43 -22.28
C ALA A 432 -13.16 4.66 -21.50
N TYR A 433 -13.58 3.89 -20.48
CA TYR A 433 -12.69 3.03 -19.72
C TYR A 433 -12.08 1.91 -20.59
N ALA A 434 -12.88 1.23 -21.42
CA ALA A 434 -12.38 0.22 -22.35
C ALA A 434 -11.37 0.80 -23.36
N LEU A 435 -11.59 2.01 -23.87
CA LEU A 435 -10.64 2.71 -24.73
C LEU A 435 -9.34 3.04 -23.98
N GLY A 436 -9.43 3.45 -22.71
CA GLY A 436 -8.25 3.65 -21.86
C GLY A 436 -7.45 2.37 -21.65
N ARG A 437 -8.12 1.21 -21.46
CA ARG A 437 -7.49 -0.12 -21.37
C ARG A 437 -6.76 -0.50 -22.67
N VAL A 438 -7.38 -0.23 -23.82
CA VAL A 438 -6.74 -0.43 -25.13
C VAL A 438 -5.47 0.40 -25.25
N CYS A 439 -5.49 1.67 -24.80
CA CYS A 439 -4.31 2.53 -24.84
C CYS A 439 -3.21 2.00 -23.92
N ASP A 440 -3.56 1.62 -22.70
CA ASP A 440 -2.61 1.19 -21.68
C ASP A 440 -1.87 -0.10 -22.07
N PHE A 441 -2.62 -1.15 -22.42
CA PHE A 441 -2.07 -2.49 -22.63
C PHE A 441 -1.76 -2.83 -24.09
N CYS A 442 -2.41 -2.15 -25.04
CA CYS A 442 -2.37 -2.50 -26.46
C CYS A 442 -2.02 -1.29 -27.36
N SER A 443 -1.36 -0.25 -26.83
CA SER A 443 -0.97 0.94 -27.60
C SER A 443 -0.17 0.62 -28.86
N GLU A 444 0.68 -0.40 -28.84
CA GLU A 444 1.48 -0.85 -30.00
C GLU A 444 0.63 -1.32 -31.20
N THR A 445 -0.64 -1.69 -30.96
CA THR A 445 -1.58 -2.11 -32.00
C THR A 445 -2.24 -0.93 -32.72
N LEU A 446 -2.13 0.28 -32.16
CA LEU A 446 -2.77 1.49 -32.65
C LEU A 446 -1.86 2.26 -33.62
N ASP A 447 -2.30 2.41 -34.86
CA ASP A 447 -1.67 3.31 -35.83
C ASP A 447 -1.92 4.78 -35.45
N PRO A 448 -0.88 5.57 -35.08
CA PRO A 448 -1.07 6.96 -34.65
C PRO A 448 -1.59 7.90 -35.73
N ASP A 449 -1.44 7.56 -37.02
CA ASP A 449 -1.91 8.39 -38.12
C ASP A 449 -3.38 8.13 -38.47
N VAL A 450 -3.91 6.96 -38.11
CA VAL A 450 -5.29 6.57 -38.39
C VAL A 450 -6.18 6.70 -37.15
N HIS A 451 -5.71 6.25 -35.99
CA HIS A 451 -6.56 5.99 -34.82
C HIS A 451 -6.49 7.11 -33.77
N LEU A 452 -5.35 7.79 -33.64
CA LEU A 452 -5.11 8.70 -32.52
C LEU A 452 -6.03 9.93 -32.56
N GLN A 453 -6.20 10.56 -33.72
CA GLN A 453 -7.07 11.73 -33.83
C GLN A 453 -8.54 11.43 -33.50
N PRO A 454 -9.19 10.38 -34.09
CA PRO A 454 -10.55 10.00 -33.69
C PRO A 454 -10.68 9.68 -32.20
N LEU A 455 -9.71 8.97 -31.63
CA LEU A 455 -9.69 8.59 -30.21
C LEU A 455 -9.61 9.81 -29.29
N ILE A 456 -8.63 10.70 -29.52
CA ILE A 456 -8.49 11.94 -28.73
C ILE A 456 -9.77 12.79 -28.85
N THR A 457 -10.33 12.90 -30.05
CA THR A 457 -11.55 13.69 -30.29
C THR A 457 -12.74 13.13 -29.53
N CYS A 458 -12.97 11.81 -29.55
CA CYS A 458 -14.11 11.22 -28.85
C CYS A 458 -13.98 11.33 -27.33
N LEU A 459 -12.76 11.17 -26.78
CA LEU A 459 -12.50 11.32 -25.35
C LEU A 459 -12.69 12.77 -24.87
N PHE A 460 -12.20 13.77 -25.62
CA PHE A 460 -12.45 15.17 -25.28
C PHE A 460 -13.93 15.56 -25.41
N ASN A 461 -14.64 15.02 -26.40
CA ASN A 461 -16.08 15.22 -26.52
C ASN A 461 -16.83 14.59 -25.35
N GLY A 462 -16.43 13.38 -24.93
CA GLY A 462 -16.96 12.71 -23.73
C GLY A 462 -16.80 13.57 -22.48
N LEU A 463 -15.57 14.04 -22.24
CA LEU A 463 -15.21 14.93 -21.14
C LEU A 463 -16.00 16.25 -21.15
N ALA A 464 -16.27 16.80 -22.34
CA ALA A 464 -17.11 17.99 -22.48
C ALA A 464 -18.61 17.69 -22.23
N SER A 465 -19.07 16.47 -22.51
CA SER A 465 -20.49 16.13 -22.53
C SER A 465 -21.11 15.86 -21.15
N SER A 466 -20.40 15.19 -20.25
CA SER A 466 -20.94 14.81 -18.94
C SER A 466 -19.84 14.62 -17.89
N PRO A 467 -19.98 15.23 -16.69
CA PRO A 467 -19.06 14.99 -15.58
C PRO A 467 -18.99 13.52 -15.16
N LYS A 468 -20.07 12.75 -15.32
CA LYS A 468 -20.14 11.34 -14.90
C LYS A 468 -19.19 10.40 -15.63
N ILE A 469 -18.72 10.76 -16.83
CA ILE A 469 -17.76 9.96 -17.61
C ILE A 469 -16.37 10.58 -17.64
N ALA A 470 -16.19 11.68 -16.91
CA ALA A 470 -14.98 12.48 -16.95
C ALA A 470 -13.77 11.70 -16.44
N SER A 471 -13.93 10.98 -15.32
CA SER A 471 -12.87 10.17 -14.73
C SER A 471 -12.33 9.15 -15.74
N SER A 472 -13.20 8.40 -16.41
CA SER A 472 -12.82 7.43 -17.44
C SER A 472 -12.20 8.08 -18.68
N CYS A 473 -12.74 9.21 -19.13
CA CYS A 473 -12.17 9.95 -20.27
C CYS A 473 -10.78 10.51 -19.94
N CYS A 474 -10.61 11.07 -18.74
CA CYS A 474 -9.34 11.61 -18.27
C CYS A 474 -8.30 10.50 -18.12
N TRP A 475 -8.67 9.37 -17.50
CA TRP A 475 -7.79 8.21 -17.39
C TRP A 475 -7.34 7.69 -18.76
N ALA A 476 -8.26 7.57 -19.72
CA ALA A 476 -7.90 7.20 -21.09
C ALA A 476 -6.98 8.23 -21.77
N LEU A 477 -7.20 9.53 -21.58
CA LEU A 477 -6.35 10.59 -22.12
C LEU A 477 -4.95 10.61 -21.49
N MET A 478 -4.82 10.29 -20.20
CA MET A 478 -3.52 10.13 -19.53
C MET A 478 -2.75 8.96 -20.13
N ASN A 479 -3.40 7.80 -20.32
CA ASN A 479 -2.77 6.65 -20.98
C ASN A 479 -2.36 6.98 -22.43
N VAL A 480 -3.15 7.78 -23.15
CA VAL A 480 -2.76 8.29 -24.48
C VAL A 480 -1.52 9.17 -24.39
N ALA A 481 -1.44 10.06 -23.40
CA ALA A 481 -0.27 10.92 -23.22
C ALA A 481 1.00 10.10 -22.90
N ASP A 482 0.90 9.15 -21.98
CA ASP A 482 2.03 8.33 -21.52
C ASP A 482 2.52 7.37 -22.61
N ARG A 483 1.60 6.68 -23.31
CA ARG A 483 1.96 5.63 -24.27
C ARG A 483 2.42 6.16 -25.62
N PHE A 484 2.08 7.41 -25.95
CA PHE A 484 2.50 8.07 -27.20
C PHE A 484 3.52 9.20 -26.96
N ALA A 485 4.24 9.17 -25.83
CA ALA A 485 5.28 10.15 -25.49
C ALA A 485 6.50 10.13 -26.44
N GLY A 486 6.79 8.97 -27.04
CA GLY A 486 8.00 8.76 -27.85
C GLY A 486 9.26 8.54 -27.02
N ASP A 487 10.42 8.54 -27.66
CA ASP A 487 11.71 8.37 -26.97
C ASP A 487 12.08 9.62 -26.13
N VAL A 488 12.78 9.41 -25.02
CA VAL A 488 13.28 10.49 -24.17
C VAL A 488 14.15 11.45 -24.99
N GLY A 489 13.79 12.74 -24.98
CA GLY A 489 14.50 13.79 -25.72
C GLY A 489 14.14 13.88 -27.21
N ALA A 490 13.12 13.16 -27.68
CA ALA A 490 12.66 13.24 -29.06
C ALA A 490 12.23 14.67 -29.46
N HIS A 491 12.52 15.04 -30.71
CA HIS A 491 12.13 16.37 -31.20
C HIS A 491 10.61 16.51 -31.36
N THR A 492 9.95 15.45 -31.81
CA THR A 492 8.50 15.38 -32.05
C THR A 492 7.99 14.01 -31.62
N ASN A 493 6.71 13.91 -31.27
CA ASN A 493 6.03 12.65 -30.99
C ASN A 493 4.63 12.63 -31.63
N PRO A 494 3.90 11.50 -31.63
CA PRO A 494 2.56 11.43 -32.24
C PRO A 494 1.55 12.44 -31.68
N LEU A 495 1.76 12.94 -30.46
CA LEU A 495 0.91 13.94 -29.80
C LEU A 495 1.24 15.38 -30.17
N SER A 496 2.43 15.67 -30.71
CA SER A 496 2.85 17.04 -31.07
C SER A 496 1.82 17.76 -31.97
N LYS A 497 1.22 17.04 -32.94
CA LYS A 497 0.19 17.58 -33.85
C LYS A 497 -1.16 17.87 -33.17
N HIS A 498 -1.39 17.32 -31.98
CA HIS A 498 -2.62 17.45 -31.20
C HIS A 498 -2.45 18.33 -29.94
N PHE A 499 -1.21 18.52 -29.49
CA PHE A 499 -0.87 19.14 -28.21
C PHE A 499 -1.56 20.49 -27.98
N GLN A 500 -1.48 21.39 -28.95
CA GLN A 500 -2.07 22.73 -28.83
C GLN A 500 -3.60 22.69 -28.63
N ASP A 501 -4.30 21.86 -29.40
CA ASP A 501 -5.76 21.73 -29.32
C ASP A 501 -6.19 21.01 -28.05
N SER A 502 -5.42 20.01 -27.60
CA SER A 502 -5.64 19.31 -26.32
C SER A 502 -5.49 20.25 -25.13
N VAL A 503 -4.39 21.02 -25.05
CA VAL A 503 -4.17 22.01 -23.99
C VAL A 503 -5.29 23.04 -23.97
N LYS A 504 -5.70 23.57 -25.13
CA LYS A 504 -6.81 24.53 -25.21
C LYS A 504 -8.12 23.94 -24.71
N SER A 505 -8.40 22.68 -25.04
CA SER A 505 -9.62 21.98 -24.61
C SER A 505 -9.65 21.78 -23.10
N LEU A 506 -8.54 21.37 -22.49
CA LEU A 506 -8.39 21.20 -21.04
C LEU A 506 -8.51 22.53 -20.28
N LEU A 507 -7.90 23.59 -20.80
CA LEU A 507 -8.04 24.93 -20.21
C LEU A 507 -9.48 25.44 -20.26
N THR A 508 -10.19 25.16 -21.35
CA THR A 508 -11.62 25.52 -21.51
C THR A 508 -12.49 24.71 -20.55
N LEU A 509 -12.20 23.41 -20.40
CA LEU A 509 -12.91 22.53 -19.47
C LEU A 509 -12.81 23.00 -18.03
N THR A 510 -11.60 23.32 -17.59
CA THR A 510 -11.33 23.74 -16.19
C THR A 510 -11.91 25.11 -15.84
N GLU A 511 -12.23 25.96 -16.84
CA GLU A 511 -12.89 27.26 -16.67
C GLU A 511 -14.42 27.20 -16.63
N ARG A 512 -15.01 26.03 -16.89
CA ARG A 512 -16.47 25.87 -16.89
C ARG A 512 -17.06 26.16 -15.52
N GLN A 513 -18.18 26.89 -15.52
CA GLN A 513 -18.93 27.20 -14.31
C GLN A 513 -19.66 25.97 -13.75
N ASP A 514 -20.07 25.06 -14.63
CA ASP A 514 -20.74 23.81 -14.27
C ASP A 514 -19.77 22.66 -14.00
N ALA A 515 -18.46 22.86 -14.18
CA ALA A 515 -17.47 21.88 -13.74
C ALA A 515 -17.45 21.84 -12.21
N ASP A 516 -17.74 20.67 -11.66
CA ASP A 516 -17.47 20.40 -10.25
C ASP A 516 -15.95 20.32 -10.01
N ASN A 517 -15.58 20.16 -8.74
CA ASN A 517 -14.18 20.15 -8.37
C ASN A 517 -13.45 18.92 -8.93
N GLN A 518 -14.11 17.76 -8.94
CA GLN A 518 -13.57 16.50 -9.45
C GLN A 518 -13.21 16.61 -10.94
N LEU A 519 -14.09 17.19 -11.76
CA LEU A 519 -13.82 17.43 -13.18
C LEU A 519 -12.64 18.38 -13.40
N ARG A 520 -12.50 19.41 -12.56
CA ARG A 520 -11.36 20.34 -12.65
C ARG A 520 -10.04 19.65 -12.30
N THR A 521 -10.01 18.91 -11.20
CA THR A 521 -8.84 18.13 -10.77
C THR A 521 -8.43 17.16 -11.87
N ALA A 522 -9.36 16.34 -12.38
CA ALA A 522 -9.08 15.40 -13.47
C ALA A 522 -8.59 16.12 -14.75
N GLY A 523 -9.15 17.29 -15.09
CA GLY A 523 -8.68 18.09 -16.21
C GLY A 523 -7.23 18.57 -16.06
N TYR A 524 -6.83 18.95 -14.84
CA TYR A 524 -5.44 19.33 -14.56
C TYR A 524 -4.50 18.13 -14.51
N GLU A 525 -4.95 16.96 -14.07
CA GLU A 525 -4.17 15.71 -14.12
C GLU A 525 -3.86 15.30 -15.56
N VAL A 526 -4.85 15.35 -16.46
CA VAL A 526 -4.62 15.13 -17.90
C VAL A 526 -3.63 16.16 -18.44
N LEU A 527 -3.79 17.44 -18.09
CA LEU A 527 -2.89 18.49 -18.53
C LEU A 527 -1.45 18.25 -18.05
N ASN A 528 -1.29 17.78 -16.82
CA ASN A 528 0.00 17.38 -16.26
C ASN A 528 0.64 16.25 -17.09
N SER A 529 -0.08 15.14 -17.34
CA SER A 529 0.45 14.03 -18.15
C SER A 529 0.82 14.47 -19.57
N PHE A 530 0.01 15.33 -20.21
CA PHE A 530 0.36 15.89 -21.53
C PHE A 530 1.65 16.72 -21.48
N VAL A 531 1.84 17.57 -20.47
CA VAL A 531 3.06 18.40 -20.32
C VAL A 531 4.29 17.53 -20.06
N THR A 532 4.17 16.57 -19.15
CA THR A 532 5.26 15.66 -18.79
C THR A 532 5.78 14.89 -20.01
N ASN A 533 4.85 14.47 -20.89
CA ASN A 533 5.16 13.70 -22.09
C ASN A 533 5.31 14.55 -23.38
N ALA A 534 5.43 15.88 -23.27
CA ALA A 534 5.54 16.75 -24.43
C ALA A 534 6.89 16.57 -25.15
N ALA A 535 6.90 16.53 -26.49
CA ALA A 535 8.15 16.53 -27.26
C ALA A 535 8.79 17.94 -27.34
N ASN A 536 10.05 18.02 -27.79
CA ASN A 536 10.80 19.28 -27.76
C ASN A 536 10.20 20.39 -28.65
N ASP A 537 9.51 20.03 -29.74
CA ASP A 537 8.79 20.96 -30.62
C ASP A 537 7.60 21.65 -29.93
N SER A 538 7.10 21.08 -28.83
CA SER A 538 5.97 21.60 -28.05
C SER A 538 6.40 22.48 -26.86
N LEU A 539 7.70 22.59 -26.58
CA LEU A 539 8.23 23.41 -25.47
C LEU A 539 7.82 24.89 -25.53
N PRO A 540 7.74 25.57 -26.69
CA PRO A 540 7.25 26.95 -26.75
C PRO A 540 5.79 27.09 -26.26
N LEU A 541 4.96 26.07 -26.50
CA LEU A 541 3.59 26.02 -26.01
C LEU A 541 3.56 25.75 -24.50
N VAL A 542 4.43 24.86 -24.00
CA VAL A 542 4.61 24.61 -22.55
C VAL A 542 5.06 25.89 -21.82
N ALA A 543 5.98 26.66 -22.40
CA ALA A 543 6.39 27.96 -21.87
C ALA A 543 5.23 28.96 -21.81
N THR A 544 4.39 29.02 -22.85
CA THR A 544 3.18 29.87 -22.85
C THR A 544 2.18 29.39 -21.80
N LEU A 545 2.05 28.08 -21.60
CA LEU A 545 1.17 27.50 -20.58
C LEU A 545 1.61 27.89 -19.16
N SER A 546 2.93 28.02 -18.93
CA SER A 546 3.47 28.45 -17.64
C SER A 546 2.86 29.80 -17.18
N ASP A 547 2.75 30.77 -18.09
CA ASP A 547 2.16 32.08 -17.80
C ASP A 547 0.69 31.97 -17.36
N VAL A 548 -0.07 31.09 -18.03
CA VAL A 548 -1.49 30.85 -17.72
C VAL A 548 -1.63 30.19 -16.35
N MET A 549 -0.82 29.17 -16.06
CA MET A 549 -0.88 28.45 -14.78
C MET A 549 -0.45 29.34 -13.61
N ILE A 550 0.59 30.16 -13.78
CA ILE A 550 1.00 31.16 -12.79
C ILE A 550 -0.14 32.14 -12.53
N GLN A 551 -0.76 32.69 -13.59
CA GLN A 551 -1.87 33.65 -13.45
C GLN A 551 -3.07 33.03 -12.72
N ARG A 552 -3.42 31.78 -13.02
CA ARG A 552 -4.51 31.08 -12.32
C ARG A 552 -4.17 30.85 -10.86
N LEU A 553 -2.93 30.45 -10.54
CA LEU A 553 -2.49 30.27 -9.16
C LEU A 553 -2.51 31.59 -8.36
N GLU A 554 -2.07 32.70 -8.98
CA GLU A 554 -2.14 34.04 -8.38
C GLU A 554 -3.58 34.43 -8.01
N GLN A 555 -4.58 34.00 -8.79
CA GLN A 555 -6.00 34.27 -8.50
C GLN A 555 -6.52 33.47 -7.30
N THR A 556 -5.89 32.35 -6.93
CA THR A 556 -6.30 31.55 -5.77
C THR A 556 -5.93 32.21 -4.44
N VAL A 557 -4.86 33.00 -4.41
CA VAL A 557 -4.37 33.67 -3.19
C VAL A 557 -5.42 34.58 -2.54
N PRO A 558 -6.08 35.52 -3.26
CA PRO A 558 -7.14 36.34 -2.67
C PRO A 558 -8.42 35.54 -2.34
N MET A 559 -8.62 34.36 -2.95
CA MET A 559 -9.78 33.50 -2.65
C MET A 559 -9.70 32.92 -1.23
N GLN A 560 -8.50 32.80 -0.64
CA GLN A 560 -8.34 32.37 0.76
C GLN A 560 -9.15 33.24 1.72
N GLN A 561 -9.29 34.54 1.44
CA GLN A 561 -10.07 35.47 2.28
C GLN A 561 -11.58 35.24 2.20
N GLN A 562 -12.04 34.48 1.20
CA GLN A 562 -13.45 34.17 0.95
C GLN A 562 -13.84 32.79 1.50
N VAL A 563 -12.89 32.01 2.02
CA VAL A 563 -13.15 30.70 2.62
C VAL A 563 -13.92 30.89 3.93
N VAL A 564 -15.15 30.38 3.98
CA VAL A 564 -16.00 30.43 5.19
C VAL A 564 -16.28 29.02 5.71
N SER A 565 -16.48 28.06 4.81
CA SER A 565 -16.77 26.67 5.13
C SER A 565 -15.55 25.76 5.00
N VAL A 566 -15.64 24.55 5.58
CA VAL A 566 -14.62 23.50 5.39
C VAL A 566 -14.59 23.03 3.93
N GLU A 567 -15.73 23.06 3.24
CA GLU A 567 -15.86 22.68 1.83
C GLU A 567 -15.19 23.71 0.91
N ASP A 568 -15.36 25.01 1.19
CA ASP A 568 -14.65 26.09 0.47
C ASP A 568 -13.14 25.91 0.59
N ARG A 569 -12.68 25.53 1.80
CA ARG A 569 -11.26 25.29 2.08
C ARG A 569 -10.74 24.11 1.25
N ILE A 570 -11.41 22.96 1.30
CA ILE A 570 -11.01 21.76 0.56
C ILE A 570 -10.97 22.05 -0.94
N THR A 571 -11.98 22.73 -1.47
CA THR A 571 -12.05 23.08 -2.90
C THR A 571 -10.88 23.99 -3.31
N LEU A 572 -10.54 24.97 -2.48
CA LEU A 572 -9.40 25.86 -2.74
C LEU A 572 -8.06 25.13 -2.66
N GLU A 573 -7.88 24.26 -1.67
CA GLU A 573 -6.68 23.44 -1.49
C GLU A 573 -6.47 22.47 -2.67
N GLU A 574 -7.52 21.81 -3.14
CA GLU A 574 -7.47 20.92 -4.32
C GLU A 574 -7.12 21.70 -5.60
N MET A 575 -7.68 22.90 -5.77
CA MET A 575 -7.35 23.76 -6.91
C MET A 575 -5.90 24.25 -6.87
N GLN A 576 -5.41 24.69 -5.70
CA GLN A 576 -4.01 25.08 -5.53
C GLN A 576 -3.07 23.91 -5.78
N THR A 577 -3.43 22.72 -5.29
CA THR A 577 -2.65 21.50 -5.50
C THR A 577 -2.57 21.16 -6.98
N SER A 578 -3.72 21.12 -7.67
CA SER A 578 -3.80 20.79 -9.10
C SER A 578 -3.00 21.76 -9.98
N LEU A 579 -3.15 23.07 -9.75
CA LEU A 579 -2.41 24.11 -10.49
C LEU A 579 -0.91 24.02 -10.25
N THR A 580 -0.50 23.75 -9.01
CA THR A 580 0.90 23.62 -8.62
C THR A 580 1.51 22.34 -9.21
N SER A 581 0.76 21.24 -9.27
CA SER A 581 1.19 20.00 -9.92
C SER A 581 1.46 20.20 -11.41
N VAL A 582 0.61 20.95 -12.13
CA VAL A 582 0.88 21.28 -13.54
C VAL A 582 2.10 22.20 -13.66
N LEU A 583 2.28 23.17 -12.77
CA LEU A 583 3.49 24.01 -12.75
C LEU A 583 4.76 23.19 -12.49
N LEU A 584 4.72 22.22 -11.58
CA LEU A 584 5.82 21.30 -11.34
C LEU A 584 6.22 20.56 -12.63
N ALA A 585 5.24 19.99 -13.34
CA ALA A 585 5.49 19.31 -14.62
C ALA A 585 6.08 20.26 -15.67
N ILE A 586 5.60 21.51 -15.73
CA ILE A 586 6.14 22.54 -16.62
C ILE A 586 7.60 22.88 -16.28
N VAL A 587 7.92 23.06 -14.99
CA VAL A 587 9.28 23.35 -14.51
C VAL A 587 10.21 22.19 -14.87
N GLN A 588 9.81 20.96 -14.60
CA GLN A 588 10.59 19.77 -14.93
C GLN A 588 10.78 19.61 -16.44
N ARG A 589 9.76 19.95 -17.25
CA ARG A 589 9.84 19.79 -18.70
C ARG A 589 10.68 20.86 -19.39
N LEU A 590 10.65 22.10 -18.90
CA LEU A 590 11.43 23.23 -19.42
C LEU A 590 12.86 23.26 -18.87
N GLU A 591 13.10 22.64 -17.72
CA GLU A 591 14.40 22.66 -17.04
C GLU A 591 14.95 24.10 -16.94
N THR A 592 16.14 24.36 -17.47
CA THR A 592 16.79 25.67 -17.44
C THR A 592 16.03 26.77 -18.20
N GLU A 593 15.11 26.43 -19.10
CA GLU A 593 14.31 27.41 -19.85
C GLU A 593 13.21 28.06 -18.98
N ILE A 594 12.96 27.56 -17.76
CA ILE A 594 12.01 28.17 -16.81
C ILE A 594 12.53 29.47 -16.19
N LYS A 595 13.84 29.74 -16.28
CA LYS A 595 14.52 30.86 -15.62
C LYS A 595 13.78 32.21 -15.73
N PRO A 596 13.22 32.63 -16.89
CA PRO A 596 12.51 33.90 -17.01
C PRO A 596 11.26 34.02 -16.14
N GLN A 597 10.63 32.89 -15.79
CA GLN A 597 9.40 32.84 -14.98
C GLN A 597 9.67 32.53 -13.51
N ALA A 598 10.88 32.09 -13.16
CA ALA A 598 11.19 31.58 -11.83
C ALA A 598 10.91 32.59 -10.70
N ASP A 599 11.17 33.88 -10.91
CA ASP A 599 10.88 34.92 -9.91
C ASP A 599 9.37 35.01 -9.62
N ARG A 600 8.55 34.91 -10.66
CA ARG A 600 7.08 35.00 -10.55
C ARG A 600 6.51 33.73 -9.91
N ILE A 601 7.05 32.57 -10.27
CA ILE A 601 6.66 31.29 -9.65
C ILE A 601 7.02 31.31 -8.15
N MET A 602 8.25 31.64 -7.78
CA MET A 602 8.64 31.72 -6.37
C MET A 602 7.81 32.74 -5.59
N HIS A 603 7.47 33.87 -6.20
CA HIS A 603 6.60 34.87 -5.56
C HIS A 603 5.22 34.30 -5.22
N VAL A 604 4.54 33.66 -6.18
CA VAL A 604 3.20 33.09 -5.94
C VAL A 604 3.26 31.90 -4.98
N MET A 605 4.29 31.05 -5.05
CA MET A 605 4.45 29.91 -4.13
C MET A 605 4.61 30.37 -2.67
N LEU A 606 5.42 31.40 -2.43
CA LEU A 606 5.57 31.98 -1.09
C LEU A 606 4.26 32.62 -0.58
N GLN A 607 3.49 33.25 -1.47
CA GLN A 607 2.17 33.78 -1.12
C GLN A 607 1.21 32.66 -0.72
N VAL A 608 1.13 31.58 -1.51
CA VAL A 608 0.31 30.40 -1.19
C VAL A 608 0.70 29.86 0.18
N LEU A 609 1.98 29.54 0.41
CA LEU A 609 2.46 29.04 1.70
C LEU A 609 2.13 29.95 2.89
N SER A 610 2.14 31.27 2.69
CA SER A 610 1.82 32.24 3.75
C SER A 610 0.33 32.29 4.13
N THR A 611 -0.54 31.77 3.26
CA THR A 611 -2.00 31.84 3.40
C THR A 611 -2.65 30.50 3.80
N VAL A 612 -1.91 29.41 3.64
CA VAL A 612 -2.38 28.05 3.86
C VAL A 612 -2.60 27.77 5.36
N PRO A 613 -3.72 27.13 5.76
CA PRO A 613 -3.98 26.78 7.15
C PRO A 613 -3.09 25.62 7.65
N PRO A 614 -2.97 25.43 8.98
CA PRO A 614 -2.33 24.24 9.53
C PRO A 614 -3.00 22.95 9.01
N LYS A 615 -2.19 21.91 8.74
CA LYS A 615 -2.61 20.58 8.25
C LYS A 615 -3.17 20.54 6.82
N SER A 616 -2.78 21.49 5.98
CA SER A 616 -3.05 21.45 4.55
C SER A 616 -2.02 20.56 3.83
N SER A 617 -2.43 19.93 2.72
CA SER A 617 -1.55 19.17 1.82
C SER A 617 -0.89 20.02 0.73
N VAL A 618 -1.35 21.27 0.52
CA VAL A 618 -0.79 22.20 -0.47
C VAL A 618 0.73 22.40 -0.34
N PRO A 619 1.32 22.49 0.87
CA PRO A 619 2.76 22.66 1.01
C PRO A 619 3.59 21.55 0.37
N ASP A 620 3.09 20.32 0.29
CA ASP A 620 3.84 19.17 -0.24
C ASP A 620 4.19 19.38 -1.72
N VAL A 621 3.20 19.73 -2.53
CA VAL A 621 3.41 19.98 -3.97
C VAL A 621 4.13 21.30 -4.23
N VAL A 622 3.93 22.31 -3.38
CA VAL A 622 4.68 23.57 -3.46
C VAL A 622 6.16 23.30 -3.22
N PHE A 623 6.49 22.49 -2.21
CA PHE A 623 7.87 22.15 -1.88
C PHE A 623 8.54 21.35 -3.01
N ALA A 624 7.83 20.38 -3.60
CA ALA A 624 8.32 19.66 -4.78
C ALA A 624 8.59 20.63 -5.96
N THR A 625 7.70 21.60 -6.20
CA THR A 625 7.90 22.63 -7.23
C THR A 625 9.11 23.51 -6.93
N VAL A 626 9.29 23.92 -5.67
CA VAL A 626 10.47 24.70 -5.25
C VAL A 626 11.76 23.90 -5.43
N GLY A 627 11.76 22.60 -5.15
CA GLY A 627 12.91 21.71 -5.39
C GLY A 627 13.25 21.58 -6.88
N ALA A 628 12.24 21.46 -7.75
CA ALA A 628 12.43 21.46 -9.19
C ALA A 628 12.99 22.81 -9.70
N ILE A 629 12.50 23.94 -9.16
CA ILE A 629 13.02 25.28 -9.47
C ILE A 629 14.46 25.44 -8.99
N ALA A 630 14.78 24.94 -7.79
CA ALA A 630 16.15 24.95 -7.27
C ALA A 630 17.09 24.19 -8.21
N SER A 631 16.69 23.00 -8.65
CA SER A 631 17.45 22.20 -9.62
C SER A 631 17.64 22.92 -10.96
N ALA A 632 16.61 23.60 -11.48
CA ALA A 632 16.67 24.30 -12.77
C ALA A 632 17.51 25.60 -12.73
N LEU A 633 17.57 26.27 -11.58
CA LEU A 633 18.34 27.50 -11.38
C LEU A 633 19.76 27.26 -10.87
N GLU A 634 20.00 26.09 -10.27
CA GLU A 634 21.23 25.76 -9.56
C GLU A 634 21.62 26.88 -8.58
N GLU A 635 22.85 27.38 -8.68
CA GLU A 635 23.39 28.43 -7.82
C GLU A 635 22.61 29.76 -7.83
N GLU A 636 21.80 30.03 -8.87
CA GLU A 636 20.97 31.24 -8.94
C GLU A 636 19.77 31.19 -7.97
N PHE A 637 19.40 30.01 -7.47
CA PHE A 637 18.31 29.84 -6.50
C PHE A 637 18.60 30.54 -5.15
N VAL A 638 19.86 30.83 -4.84
CA VAL A 638 20.29 31.42 -3.56
C VAL A 638 19.53 32.72 -3.22
N LYS A 639 19.07 33.48 -4.22
CA LYS A 639 18.31 34.73 -4.03
C LYS A 639 16.98 34.53 -3.31
N TYR A 640 16.40 33.33 -3.30
CA TYR A 640 15.13 33.06 -2.63
C TYR A 640 15.29 32.49 -1.21
N MET A 641 16.49 32.02 -0.84
CA MET A 641 16.72 31.31 0.42
C MET A 641 16.33 32.11 1.66
N GLU A 642 16.61 33.41 1.68
CA GLU A 642 16.23 34.28 2.82
C GLU A 642 14.71 34.31 3.04
N SER A 643 13.92 34.35 1.96
CA SER A 643 12.46 34.40 2.05
C SER A 643 11.82 33.01 2.23
N PHE A 644 12.47 31.96 1.73
CA PHE A 644 11.92 30.60 1.74
C PHE A 644 12.24 29.81 3.01
N THR A 645 13.45 29.99 3.58
CA THR A 645 13.91 29.20 4.73
C THR A 645 12.98 29.19 5.96
N PRO A 646 12.22 30.25 6.31
CA PRO A 646 11.27 30.17 7.42
C PRO A 646 10.20 29.09 7.23
N PHE A 647 9.73 28.87 6.00
CA PHE A 647 8.74 27.83 5.67
C PHE A 647 9.38 26.44 5.75
N LEU A 648 10.58 26.29 5.19
CA LEU A 648 11.33 25.03 5.24
C LEU A 648 11.65 24.61 6.67
N TYR A 649 12.10 25.53 7.52
CA TYR A 649 12.40 25.25 8.93
C TYR A 649 11.15 24.89 9.74
N ASN A 650 10.01 25.53 9.44
CA ASN A 650 8.75 25.17 10.08
C ASN A 650 8.33 23.74 9.74
N ALA A 651 8.43 23.34 8.46
CA ALA A 651 8.13 21.99 8.01
C ALA A 651 9.09 20.94 8.59
N LEU A 652 10.40 21.22 8.61
CA LEU A 652 11.40 20.35 9.25
C LEU A 652 11.16 20.17 10.75
N GLY A 653 10.64 21.19 11.43
CA GLY A 653 10.31 21.13 12.86
C GLY A 653 8.96 20.48 13.18
N ASN A 654 8.11 20.24 12.18
CA ASN A 654 6.74 19.76 12.38
C ASN A 654 6.67 18.23 12.40
N GLN A 655 7.02 17.63 13.52
CA GLN A 655 7.00 16.17 13.71
C GLN A 655 5.59 15.59 13.83
N GLU A 656 4.56 16.42 14.00
CA GLU A 656 3.16 15.98 14.03
C GLU A 656 2.65 15.56 12.64
N GLU A 657 3.31 16.03 11.57
CA GLU A 657 2.97 15.71 10.17
C GLU A 657 4.19 15.06 9.47
N PRO A 658 4.41 13.73 9.64
CA PRO A 658 5.60 13.05 9.12
C PRO A 658 5.79 13.17 7.61
N ALA A 659 4.70 13.21 6.83
CA ALA A 659 4.75 13.32 5.37
C ALA A 659 5.38 14.66 4.93
N LEU A 660 4.90 15.78 5.48
CA LEU A 660 5.45 17.11 5.22
C LEU A 660 6.91 17.23 5.69
N CYS A 661 7.24 16.64 6.84
CA CYS A 661 8.62 16.59 7.32
C CYS A 661 9.54 15.82 6.37
N SER A 662 9.09 14.67 5.85
CA SER A 662 9.81 13.89 4.83
C SER A 662 10.04 14.70 3.55
N MET A 663 9.01 15.39 3.05
CA MET A 663 9.13 16.28 1.89
C MET A 663 10.14 17.41 2.13
N ALA A 664 10.11 18.02 3.32
CA ALA A 664 11.07 19.05 3.71
C ALA A 664 12.51 18.54 3.78
N ILE A 665 12.73 17.30 4.24
CA ILE A 665 14.05 16.65 4.25
C ILE A 665 14.55 16.45 2.80
N GLY A 666 13.70 15.92 1.91
CA GLY A 666 14.04 15.80 0.48
C GLY A 666 14.38 17.14 -0.16
N LEU A 667 13.64 18.19 0.17
CA LEU A 667 13.91 19.54 -0.33
C LEU A 667 15.25 20.11 0.17
N VAL A 668 15.70 19.75 1.39
CA VAL A 668 17.06 20.10 1.85
C VAL A 668 18.11 19.43 0.96
N SER A 669 17.92 18.16 0.59
CA SER A 669 18.80 17.46 -0.36
C SER A 669 18.84 18.16 -1.72
N ASP A 670 17.69 18.51 -2.29
CA ASP A 670 17.61 19.21 -3.58
C ASP A 670 18.30 20.59 -3.53
N ILE A 671 18.07 21.36 -2.47
CA ILE A 671 18.70 22.68 -2.28
C ILE A 671 20.22 22.53 -2.09
N ALA A 672 20.68 21.52 -1.34
CA ALA A 672 22.10 21.27 -1.16
C ALA A 672 22.79 20.93 -2.49
N ARG A 673 22.18 20.04 -3.29
CA ARG A 673 22.67 19.67 -4.63
C ARG A 673 22.66 20.87 -5.59
N ALA A 674 21.61 21.68 -5.58
CA ALA A 674 21.46 22.85 -6.46
C ALA A 674 22.45 23.98 -6.13
N LEU A 675 22.59 24.34 -4.85
CA LEU A 675 23.39 25.48 -4.43
C LEU A 675 24.89 25.17 -4.26
N ASN A 676 25.27 23.89 -4.17
CA ASN A 676 26.64 23.47 -3.86
C ASN A 676 27.19 24.26 -2.67
N GLU A 677 28.41 24.82 -2.75
CA GLU A 677 29.06 25.54 -1.65
C GLU A 677 28.24 26.72 -1.11
N LYS A 678 27.32 27.30 -1.89
CA LYS A 678 26.46 28.43 -1.46
C LYS A 678 25.41 28.04 -0.42
N VAL A 679 25.15 26.75 -0.21
CA VAL A 679 24.23 26.28 0.83
C VAL A 679 24.80 26.42 2.25
N GLN A 680 26.12 26.57 2.37
CA GLN A 680 26.82 26.50 3.65
C GLN A 680 26.25 27.39 4.78
N PRO A 681 25.82 28.65 4.54
CA PRO A 681 25.26 29.49 5.60
C PRO A 681 23.98 28.93 6.26
N TYR A 682 23.31 27.97 5.59
CA TYR A 682 22.05 27.37 6.04
C TYR A 682 22.26 25.98 6.68
N CYS A 683 23.43 25.35 6.48
CA CYS A 683 23.69 23.98 6.92
C CYS A 683 23.63 23.79 8.43
N ASP A 684 24.05 24.77 9.24
CA ASP A 684 23.94 24.66 10.70
C ASP A 684 22.48 24.48 11.14
N ALA A 685 21.55 25.23 10.52
CA ALA A 685 20.13 25.09 10.80
C ALA A 685 19.61 23.73 10.32
N PHE A 686 19.92 23.33 9.08
CA PHE A 686 19.53 22.02 8.54
C PHE A 686 20.00 20.88 9.43
N MET A 687 21.29 20.84 9.77
CA MET A 687 21.86 19.78 10.61
C MET A 687 21.22 19.73 12.00
N ASN A 688 20.90 20.88 12.60
CA ASN A 688 20.20 20.91 13.88
C ASN A 688 18.78 20.31 13.80
N TYR A 689 18.00 20.66 12.78
CA TYR A 689 16.67 20.07 12.58
C TYR A 689 16.74 18.57 12.30
N LEU A 690 17.61 18.14 11.38
CA LEU A 690 17.80 16.73 11.03
C LEU A 690 18.22 15.89 12.25
N LEU A 691 19.19 16.36 13.04
CA LEU A 691 19.65 15.67 14.25
C LEU A 691 18.57 15.65 15.36
N ASN A 692 17.78 16.71 15.49
CA ASN A 692 16.66 16.73 16.44
C ASN A 692 15.57 15.74 16.03
N ASN A 693 15.24 15.68 14.73
CA ASN A 693 14.30 14.70 14.20
C ASN A 693 14.78 13.28 14.47
N LEU A 694 16.06 12.95 14.31
CA LEU A 694 16.57 11.61 14.64
C LEU A 694 16.37 11.18 16.11
N ARG A 695 16.30 12.13 17.05
CA ARG A 695 16.11 11.84 18.48
C ARG A 695 14.67 11.48 18.85
N SER A 696 13.70 12.01 18.11
CA SER A 696 12.26 11.89 18.42
C SER A 696 11.41 11.32 17.28
N ALA A 697 11.99 11.08 16.10
CA ALA A 697 11.26 10.65 14.92
C ALA A 697 10.75 9.22 15.04
N THR A 698 9.60 9.01 14.39
CA THR A 698 9.19 7.69 13.90
C THR A 698 10.28 7.11 13.01
N ASN A 699 10.39 5.77 13.00
CA ASN A 699 11.41 5.08 12.22
C ASN A 699 11.43 5.54 10.74
N GLN A 700 10.27 5.91 10.18
CA GLN A 700 10.07 6.30 8.79
C GLN A 700 10.91 7.49 8.28
N LEU A 701 11.29 8.47 9.12
CA LEU A 701 12.05 9.64 8.65
C LEU A 701 13.56 9.38 8.59
N LYS A 702 14.04 8.34 9.29
CA LYS A 702 15.48 8.09 9.44
C LYS A 702 16.20 7.87 8.10
N PRO A 703 15.70 7.03 7.17
CA PRO A 703 16.40 6.79 5.90
C PRO A 703 16.68 8.08 5.12
N ALA A 704 15.65 8.92 4.93
CA ALA A 704 15.75 10.18 4.21
C ALA A 704 16.74 11.16 4.88
N ILE A 705 16.70 11.28 6.22
CA ILE A 705 17.65 12.13 6.96
C ILE A 705 19.09 11.70 6.71
N LEU A 706 19.35 10.38 6.68
CA LEU A 706 20.69 9.86 6.46
C LEU A 706 21.17 10.15 5.05
N GLU A 707 20.34 9.94 4.02
CA GLU A 707 20.65 10.33 2.63
C GLU A 707 21.05 11.81 2.55
N THR A 708 20.25 12.69 3.18
CA THR A 708 20.49 14.14 3.19
C THR A 708 21.83 14.52 3.83
N PHE A 709 22.35 13.75 4.80
CA PHE A 709 23.71 13.99 5.31
C PHE A 709 24.78 13.80 4.23
N GLY A 710 24.61 12.82 3.35
CA GLY A 710 25.50 12.58 2.22
C GLY A 710 25.46 13.72 1.21
N ASP A 711 24.28 14.26 0.92
CA ASP A 711 24.10 15.40 0.01
C ASP A 711 24.70 16.69 0.58
N ILE A 712 24.46 16.98 1.86
CA ILE A 712 25.06 18.14 2.54
C ILE A 712 26.58 18.02 2.53
N ALA A 713 27.13 16.84 2.82
CA ALA A 713 28.58 16.61 2.79
C ALA A 713 29.17 16.94 1.40
N GLN A 714 28.55 16.43 0.34
CA GLN A 714 28.98 16.70 -1.03
C GLN A 714 28.90 18.20 -1.38
N ALA A 715 27.83 18.88 -0.96
CA ALA A 715 27.62 20.29 -1.25
C ALA A 715 28.64 21.23 -0.57
N ILE A 716 28.98 20.98 0.70
CA ILE A 716 29.86 21.90 1.48
C ILE A 716 31.32 21.47 1.54
N GLY A 717 31.67 20.30 1.00
CA GLY A 717 33.05 19.85 0.95
C GLY A 717 33.64 19.60 2.35
N THR A 718 34.89 20.04 2.56
CA THR A 718 35.61 19.89 3.84
C THR A 718 35.05 20.77 4.96
N GLN A 719 34.04 21.61 4.69
CA GLN A 719 33.33 22.31 5.76
C GLN A 719 32.46 21.34 6.58
N PHE A 720 32.25 20.12 6.08
CA PHE A 720 31.55 19.05 6.79
C PHE A 720 32.33 18.47 7.97
N ASP A 721 33.62 18.79 8.13
CA ASP A 721 34.47 18.34 9.26
C ASP A 721 33.79 18.56 10.63
N VAL A 722 33.01 19.64 10.78
CA VAL A 722 32.32 19.98 12.04
C VAL A 722 31.17 19.02 12.39
N TYR A 723 30.57 18.38 11.39
CA TYR A 723 29.43 17.47 11.58
C TYR A 723 29.84 15.99 11.53
N LEU A 724 30.95 15.67 10.87
CA LEU A 724 31.42 14.30 10.63
C LEU A 724 31.39 13.41 11.88
N PRO A 725 31.91 13.82 13.07
CA PRO A 725 31.91 12.95 14.24
C PRO A 725 30.51 12.54 14.71
N VAL A 726 29.56 13.48 14.68
CA VAL A 726 28.18 13.25 15.11
C VAL A 726 27.45 12.39 14.09
N VAL A 727 27.59 12.71 12.80
CA VAL A 727 26.95 11.96 11.71
C VAL A 727 27.48 10.53 11.65
N ALA A 728 28.79 10.33 11.74
CA ALA A 728 29.38 8.99 11.74
C ALA A 728 28.86 8.14 12.91
N GLN A 729 28.71 8.72 14.11
CA GLN A 729 28.13 8.02 15.26
C GLN A 729 26.68 7.61 15.00
N VAL A 730 25.87 8.49 14.40
CA VAL A 730 24.48 8.18 14.02
C VAL A 730 24.43 7.03 13.01
N LEU A 731 25.26 7.07 11.96
CA LEU A 731 25.31 6.02 10.94
C LEU A 731 25.70 4.66 11.53
N GLN A 732 26.66 4.64 12.46
CA GLN A 732 27.04 3.43 13.20
C GLN A 732 25.90 2.89 14.06
N GLN A 733 25.18 3.75 14.79
CA GLN A 733 24.03 3.32 15.58
C GLN A 733 22.89 2.78 14.71
N ALA A 734 22.62 3.42 13.57
CA ALA A 734 21.61 2.96 12.62
C ALA A 734 21.99 1.61 11.97
N SER A 735 23.28 1.37 11.72
CA SER A 735 23.77 0.11 11.15
C SER A 735 23.57 -1.11 12.05
N ALA A 736 23.39 -0.91 13.36
CA ALA A 736 23.13 -1.98 14.32
C ALA A 736 21.68 -2.49 14.28
N VAL A 737 20.78 -1.83 13.54
CA VAL A 737 19.40 -2.27 13.38
C VAL A 737 19.37 -3.46 12.41
N THR A 738 19.07 -4.64 12.93
CA THR A 738 18.98 -5.89 12.16
C THR A 738 17.61 -6.53 12.31
N ALA A 739 17.15 -7.21 11.25
CA ALA A 739 15.98 -8.06 11.28
C ALA A 739 16.24 -9.30 12.15
N SER A 740 15.29 -9.66 13.02
CA SER A 740 15.17 -11.03 13.52
C SER A 740 14.61 -11.94 12.42
N THR A 741 14.62 -13.26 12.60
CA THR A 741 14.03 -14.20 11.63
C THR A 741 12.52 -14.01 11.41
N ASP A 742 11.83 -13.33 12.34
CA ASP A 742 10.36 -13.23 12.39
C ASP A 742 9.84 -11.78 12.33
N VAL A 743 10.43 -10.92 11.49
CA VAL A 743 9.91 -9.55 11.29
C VAL A 743 8.91 -9.47 10.15
N THR A 744 7.97 -8.52 10.26
CA THR A 744 7.00 -8.23 9.20
C THR A 744 7.69 -7.73 7.93
N MET A 745 7.06 -7.94 6.76
CA MET A 745 7.56 -7.47 5.47
C MET A 745 7.80 -5.95 5.47
N GLU A 746 6.89 -5.17 6.08
CA GLU A 746 7.06 -3.72 6.24
C GLU A 746 8.34 -3.33 7.02
N MET A 747 8.71 -4.12 8.04
CA MET A 747 9.93 -3.87 8.79
C MET A 747 11.18 -4.25 7.99
N LEU A 748 11.09 -5.30 7.16
CA LEU A 748 12.17 -5.63 6.21
C LEU A 748 12.37 -4.51 5.20
N ASP A 749 11.29 -4.00 4.59
CA ASP A 749 11.34 -2.88 3.65
C ASP A 749 11.92 -1.62 4.31
N TYR A 750 11.52 -1.35 5.55
CA TYR A 750 12.12 -0.27 6.35
C TYR A 750 13.62 -0.48 6.59
N ILE A 751 14.06 -1.70 6.95
CA ILE A 751 15.49 -1.99 7.18
C ILE A 751 16.28 -1.83 5.87
N VAL A 752 15.74 -2.29 4.74
CA VAL A 752 16.35 -2.13 3.42
C VAL A 752 16.50 -0.64 3.10
N SER A 753 15.44 0.16 3.26
CA SER A 753 15.46 1.61 3.07
C SER A 753 16.45 2.31 4.01
N LEU A 754 16.49 1.92 5.29
CA LEU A 754 17.44 2.47 6.26
C LEU A 754 18.89 2.19 5.85
N ARG A 755 19.19 0.97 5.41
CA ARG A 755 20.53 0.60 4.95
C ARG A 755 20.91 1.33 3.67
N GLU A 756 19.96 1.56 2.76
CA GLU A 756 20.18 2.35 1.55
C GLU A 756 20.57 3.78 1.91
N GLY A 757 19.79 4.45 2.79
CA GLY A 757 20.14 5.78 3.29
C GLY A 757 21.49 5.85 4.02
N ILE A 758 21.89 4.80 4.76
CA ILE A 758 23.24 4.73 5.37
C ILE A 758 24.33 4.64 4.29
N MET A 759 24.11 3.83 3.24
CA MET A 759 25.07 3.70 2.14
C MET A 759 25.18 5.00 1.35
N ASP A 760 24.09 5.68 1.07
CA ASP A 760 24.12 6.97 0.37
C ASP A 760 24.81 8.06 1.20
N ALA A 761 24.57 8.08 2.52
CA ALA A 761 25.29 8.96 3.44
C ALA A 761 26.82 8.74 3.38
N TRP A 762 27.26 7.48 3.48
CA TRP A 762 28.68 7.15 3.40
C TRP A 762 29.25 7.41 2.01
N GLY A 763 28.51 7.14 0.95
CA GLY A 763 28.92 7.44 -0.44
C GLY A 763 29.20 8.94 -0.61
N GLY A 764 28.26 9.79 -0.19
CA GLY A 764 28.43 11.25 -0.24
C GLY A 764 29.60 11.74 0.60
N ILE A 765 29.77 11.23 1.83
CA ILE A 765 30.91 11.56 2.70
C ILE A 765 32.24 11.12 2.06
N LEU A 766 32.34 9.90 1.53
CA LEU A 766 33.56 9.40 0.91
C LEU A 766 33.95 10.24 -0.32
N LEU A 767 32.99 10.55 -1.19
CA LEU A 767 33.20 11.43 -2.34
C LEU A 767 33.73 12.80 -1.92
N THR A 768 33.22 13.34 -0.80
CA THR A 768 33.59 14.63 -0.25
C THR A 768 35.08 14.70 0.12
N TYR A 769 35.64 13.62 0.67
CA TYR A 769 37.04 13.57 1.15
C TYR A 769 38.00 12.96 0.14
N LYS A 770 37.52 12.42 -0.98
CA LYS A 770 38.33 11.80 -2.04
C LYS A 770 39.45 12.74 -2.50
N GLY A 771 40.69 12.24 -2.42
CA GLY A 771 41.89 12.98 -2.84
C GLY A 771 42.30 14.13 -1.91
N LYS A 772 41.64 14.30 -0.76
CA LYS A 772 41.94 15.37 0.22
C LYS A 772 42.70 14.81 1.43
N PRO A 773 43.61 15.58 2.07
CA PRO A 773 44.31 15.14 3.28
C PRO A 773 43.38 14.75 4.44
N GLN A 774 42.20 15.36 4.51
CA GLN A 774 41.17 15.09 5.50
C GLN A 774 40.56 13.69 5.38
N ALA A 775 40.81 12.93 4.31
CA ALA A 775 40.41 11.52 4.20
C ALA A 775 40.92 10.66 5.38
N ALA A 776 42.03 11.04 6.00
CA ALA A 776 42.54 10.40 7.21
C ALA A 776 41.53 10.41 8.38
N GLN A 777 40.62 11.38 8.42
CA GLN A 777 39.57 11.46 9.44
C GLN A 777 38.51 10.34 9.29
N LEU A 778 38.39 9.74 8.09
CA LEU A 778 37.43 8.66 7.84
C LEU A 778 37.96 7.28 8.25
N GLN A 779 39.28 7.14 8.42
CA GLN A 779 39.94 5.86 8.74
C GLN A 779 39.32 5.11 9.94
N PRO A 780 38.92 5.76 11.06
CA PRO A 780 38.31 5.07 12.20
C PRO A 780 36.95 4.41 11.89
N TYR A 781 36.27 4.81 10.81
CA TYR A 781 34.92 4.35 10.48
C TYR A 781 34.89 3.25 9.41
N VAL A 782 35.99 3.04 8.68
CA VAL A 782 36.08 2.09 7.55
C VAL A 782 35.68 0.67 7.97
N GLU A 783 36.11 0.21 9.13
CA GLU A 783 35.75 -1.12 9.63
C GLU A 783 34.23 -1.29 9.80
N SER A 784 33.56 -0.29 10.39
CA SER A 784 32.09 -0.34 10.56
C SER A 784 31.33 -0.31 9.23
N ILE A 785 31.86 0.37 8.20
CA ILE A 785 31.26 0.37 6.86
C ILE A 785 31.35 -1.04 6.25
N PHE A 786 32.52 -1.70 6.36
CA PHE A 786 32.67 -3.08 5.90
C PHE A 786 31.83 -4.09 6.67
N GLN A 787 31.62 -3.89 7.98
CA GLN A 787 30.73 -4.73 8.78
C GLN A 787 29.28 -4.65 8.25
N LEU A 788 28.78 -3.44 7.96
CA LEU A 788 27.44 -3.27 7.40
C LEU A 788 27.32 -3.88 5.99
N LEU A 789 28.31 -3.64 5.11
CA LEU A 789 28.35 -4.26 3.79
C LEU A 789 28.36 -5.80 3.87
N HIS A 790 29.01 -6.37 4.89
CA HIS A 790 28.99 -7.80 5.10
C HIS A 790 27.61 -8.30 5.54
N ILE A 791 26.93 -7.58 6.44
CA ILE A 791 25.55 -7.89 6.83
C ILE A 791 24.63 -7.84 5.60
N ILE A 792 24.73 -6.80 4.77
CA ILE A 792 23.97 -6.68 3.52
C ILE A 792 24.27 -7.87 2.59
N SER A 793 25.51 -8.34 2.51
CA SER A 793 25.88 -9.48 1.66
C SER A 793 25.28 -10.82 2.09
N GLN A 794 24.85 -10.94 3.35
CA GLN A 794 24.25 -12.15 3.90
C GLN A 794 22.72 -12.13 3.87
N ASP A 795 22.12 -10.96 3.67
CA ASP A 795 20.67 -10.78 3.69
C ASP A 795 20.05 -11.23 2.35
N MET A 796 18.90 -11.91 2.44
CA MET A 796 18.13 -12.29 1.24
C MET A 796 17.22 -11.16 0.77
N SER A 797 16.79 -10.27 1.67
CA SER A 797 15.94 -9.12 1.32
C SER A 797 16.81 -7.91 0.99
N ARG A 798 16.95 -7.59 -0.31
CA ARG A 798 17.79 -6.50 -0.82
C ARG A 798 17.11 -5.80 -2.00
N SER A 799 17.10 -4.46 -2.00
CA SER A 799 16.64 -3.67 -3.16
C SER A 799 17.78 -3.47 -4.17
N GLU A 800 17.45 -3.21 -5.44
CA GLU A 800 18.44 -2.78 -6.44
C GLU A 800 19.16 -1.50 -5.98
N GLY A 801 18.42 -0.56 -5.37
CA GLY A 801 18.95 0.70 -4.84
C GLY A 801 20.05 0.49 -3.80
N LEU A 802 19.77 -0.32 -2.78
CA LEU A 802 20.75 -0.72 -1.76
C LEU A 802 21.99 -1.37 -2.36
N MET A 803 21.82 -2.24 -3.36
CA MET A 803 22.95 -2.91 -4.01
C MET A 803 23.80 -1.94 -4.82
N ARG A 804 23.17 -1.00 -5.55
CA ARG A 804 23.86 0.07 -6.27
C ARG A 804 24.64 0.97 -5.31
N ALA A 805 24.02 1.41 -4.21
CA ALA A 805 24.67 2.25 -3.19
C ALA A 805 25.85 1.50 -2.53
N SER A 806 25.66 0.22 -2.19
CA SER A 806 26.72 -0.64 -1.62
C SER A 806 27.92 -0.80 -2.56
N MET A 807 27.68 -0.97 -3.86
CA MET A 807 28.75 -1.00 -4.87
C MET A 807 29.47 0.35 -4.95
N GLY A 808 28.70 1.45 -4.99
CA GLY A 808 29.22 2.82 -4.93
C GLY A 808 30.19 3.01 -3.78
N VAL A 809 29.75 2.74 -2.55
CA VAL A 809 30.56 2.85 -1.32
C VAL A 809 31.81 1.99 -1.37
N LEU A 810 31.74 0.73 -1.84
CA LEU A 810 32.92 -0.13 -1.98
C LEU A 810 33.97 0.47 -2.93
N GLY A 811 33.52 0.99 -4.07
CA GLY A 811 34.41 1.63 -5.02
C GLY A 811 34.97 2.97 -4.50
N ASP A 812 34.15 3.76 -3.81
CA ASP A 812 34.55 5.04 -3.24
C ASP A 812 35.53 4.88 -2.08
N LEU A 813 35.39 3.85 -1.25
CA LEU A 813 36.39 3.47 -0.24
C LEU A 813 37.74 3.16 -0.90
N ALA A 814 37.73 2.38 -1.98
CA ALA A 814 38.93 2.01 -2.71
C ALA A 814 39.60 3.21 -3.40
N ASP A 815 38.82 4.18 -3.87
CA ASP A 815 39.33 5.40 -4.50
C ASP A 815 39.80 6.45 -3.48
N THR A 816 39.15 6.52 -2.31
CA THR A 816 39.49 7.45 -1.22
C THR A 816 40.81 7.05 -0.55
N PHE A 817 41.08 5.75 -0.43
CA PHE A 817 42.30 5.20 0.16
C PHE A 817 43.08 4.35 -0.85
N PRO A 818 43.72 4.95 -1.86
CA PRO A 818 44.14 4.25 -3.08
C PRO A 818 45.42 3.40 -2.95
N ASN A 819 46.16 3.46 -1.84
CA ASN A 819 47.48 2.85 -1.70
C ASN A 819 47.46 1.42 -1.13
N GLY A 820 46.31 0.76 -1.09
CA GLY A 820 46.18 -0.59 -0.54
C GLY A 820 46.05 -0.61 0.99
N GLU A 821 45.74 0.52 1.64
CA GLU A 821 45.63 0.67 3.09
C GLU A 821 44.63 -0.32 3.70
N PHE A 822 43.55 -0.63 2.97
CA PHE A 822 42.47 -1.51 3.40
C PHE A 822 42.35 -2.79 2.56
N ALA A 823 43.42 -3.20 1.88
CA ALA A 823 43.42 -4.37 1.00
C ALA A 823 43.01 -5.67 1.72
N SER A 824 43.22 -5.79 3.04
CA SER A 824 42.74 -6.92 3.83
C SER A 824 41.22 -7.07 3.81
N PHE A 825 40.48 -5.97 3.90
CA PHE A 825 39.02 -5.99 3.84
C PHE A 825 38.51 -6.37 2.45
N PHE A 826 39.13 -5.80 1.40
CA PHE A 826 38.78 -6.07 0.00
C PHE A 826 39.11 -7.50 -0.48
N ARG A 827 40.02 -8.20 0.21
CA ARG A 827 40.38 -9.60 -0.10
C ARG A 827 39.37 -10.63 0.41
N ASN A 828 38.40 -10.24 1.24
CA ASN A 828 37.40 -11.18 1.72
C ASN A 828 36.56 -11.73 0.57
N ASP A 829 36.30 -13.04 0.59
CA ASP A 829 35.60 -13.74 -0.49
C ASP A 829 34.17 -13.20 -0.71
N TRP A 830 33.50 -12.79 0.37
CA TRP A 830 32.14 -12.23 0.30
C TRP A 830 32.09 -10.93 -0.52
N VAL A 831 33.14 -10.10 -0.52
CA VAL A 831 33.20 -8.87 -1.32
C VAL A 831 33.20 -9.23 -2.81
N THR A 832 34.01 -10.22 -3.19
CA THR A 832 34.07 -10.68 -4.58
C THR A 832 32.77 -11.36 -5.01
N ALA A 833 32.14 -12.10 -4.10
CA ALA A 833 30.84 -12.72 -4.34
C ALA A 833 29.76 -11.67 -4.58
N LEU A 834 29.66 -10.67 -3.69
CA LEU A 834 28.68 -9.58 -3.76
C LEU A 834 28.80 -8.80 -5.08
N VAL A 835 30.01 -8.35 -5.43
CA VAL A 835 30.26 -7.61 -6.68
C VAL A 835 29.91 -8.46 -7.91
N ARG A 836 30.22 -9.78 -7.87
CA ARG A 836 29.91 -10.70 -8.96
C ARG A 836 28.41 -10.91 -9.11
N GLU A 837 27.70 -11.06 -8.01
CA GLU A 837 26.25 -11.22 -7.95
C GLU A 837 25.55 -10.00 -8.55
N THR A 838 25.82 -8.80 -8.04
CA THR A 838 25.21 -7.55 -8.53
C THR A 838 25.46 -7.32 -10.01
N ARG A 839 26.67 -7.62 -10.49
CA ARG A 839 27.04 -7.43 -11.90
C ARG A 839 26.36 -8.41 -12.86
N ASN A 840 26.03 -9.62 -12.38
CA ASN A 840 25.50 -10.68 -13.23
C ASN A 840 23.97 -10.79 -13.13
N ASN A 841 23.33 -10.05 -12.21
CA ASN A 841 21.87 -9.96 -12.15
C ASN A 841 21.36 -9.24 -13.40
N ARG A 842 20.48 -9.91 -14.16
CA ARG A 842 19.93 -9.41 -15.43
C ARG A 842 18.73 -8.49 -15.26
N GLU A 843 18.12 -8.49 -14.09
CA GLU A 843 16.96 -7.65 -13.76
C GLU A 843 17.38 -6.23 -13.40
N TYR A 844 18.62 -6.05 -12.94
CA TYR A 844 19.14 -4.74 -12.57
C TYR A 844 19.34 -3.83 -13.78
N SER A 845 19.09 -2.54 -13.53
CA SER A 845 19.31 -1.50 -14.53
C SER A 845 20.78 -1.43 -15.00
N PRO A 846 21.02 -0.93 -16.22
CA PRO A 846 22.37 -0.71 -16.73
C PRO A 846 23.25 0.11 -15.77
N ARG A 847 22.67 1.11 -15.10
CA ARG A 847 23.36 1.96 -14.11
C ARG A 847 23.93 1.14 -12.95
N THR A 848 23.17 0.20 -12.41
CA THR A 848 23.60 -0.66 -11.31
C THR A 848 24.69 -1.63 -11.76
N ILE A 849 24.53 -2.23 -12.94
CA ILE A 849 25.54 -3.14 -13.52
C ILE A 849 26.87 -2.41 -13.78
N ASP A 850 26.82 -1.20 -14.33
CA ASP A 850 28.02 -0.41 -14.60
C ASP A 850 28.70 0.07 -13.31
N THR A 851 27.94 0.41 -12.28
CA THR A 851 28.48 0.69 -10.94
C THR A 851 29.21 -0.54 -10.36
N ALA A 852 28.64 -1.73 -10.49
CA ALA A 852 29.29 -2.98 -10.05
C ALA A 852 30.55 -3.31 -10.87
N ARG A 853 30.55 -3.04 -12.19
CA ARG A 853 31.74 -3.20 -13.04
C ARG A 853 32.86 -2.26 -12.63
N TRP A 854 32.54 -0.99 -12.40
CA TRP A 854 33.51 -0.01 -11.91
C TRP A 854 34.08 -0.44 -10.54
N THR A 855 33.22 -0.83 -9.61
CA THR A 855 33.61 -1.31 -8.28
C THR A 855 34.60 -2.47 -8.36
N ARG A 856 34.36 -3.45 -9.23
CA ARG A 856 35.27 -4.59 -9.44
C ARG A 856 36.69 -4.16 -9.79
N GLU A 857 36.85 -3.16 -10.67
CA GLU A 857 38.17 -2.68 -11.05
C GLU A 857 38.86 -1.95 -9.88
N GLN A 858 38.10 -1.23 -9.05
CA GLN A 858 38.63 -0.61 -7.84
C GLN A 858 39.08 -1.62 -6.78
N VAL A 859 38.27 -2.66 -6.53
CA VAL A 859 38.64 -3.79 -5.66
C VAL A 859 39.94 -4.45 -6.14
N LYS A 860 40.05 -4.71 -7.45
CA LYS A 860 41.25 -5.30 -8.04
C LYS A 860 42.47 -4.41 -7.87
N ARG A 861 42.33 -3.09 -8.04
CA ARG A 861 43.41 -2.12 -7.82
C ARG A 861 43.90 -2.14 -6.38
N GLN A 862 42.99 -2.12 -5.41
CA GLN A 862 43.30 -2.20 -3.98
C GLN A 862 44.10 -3.44 -3.61
N VAL A 863 43.62 -4.61 -4.06
CA VAL A 863 44.27 -5.89 -3.75
C VAL A 863 45.67 -5.95 -4.36
N ASN A 864 45.85 -5.46 -5.59
CA ASN A 864 47.13 -5.51 -6.31
C ASN A 864 48.17 -4.49 -5.84
N MET A 865 47.76 -3.34 -5.31
CA MET A 865 48.71 -2.33 -4.80
C MET A 865 49.35 -2.76 -3.47
N SER A 866 48.63 -3.50 -2.64
CA SER A 866 49.21 -4.11 -1.42
C SER A 866 50.28 -5.17 -1.73
N THR A 867 50.15 -5.93 -2.82
CA THR A 867 51.16 -6.91 -3.24
C THR A 867 52.42 -6.24 -3.79
N ALA A 868 52.29 -5.08 -4.44
CA ALA A 868 53.44 -4.30 -4.89
C ALA A 868 54.20 -3.63 -3.72
N ALA A 869 53.47 -3.10 -2.72
CA ALA A 869 54.06 -2.50 -1.51
C ALA A 869 54.67 -3.53 -0.55
N ALA A 870 54.21 -4.78 -0.56
CA ALA A 870 54.81 -5.88 0.21
C ALA A 870 56.04 -6.53 -0.48
N MET A 871 56.27 -6.22 -1.77
CA MET A 871 57.40 -6.70 -2.56
C MET A 871 58.52 -5.66 -2.73
N ALA A 872 58.29 -4.40 -2.32
CA ALA A 872 59.27 -3.32 -2.23
C ALA A 872 59.71 -3.14 -0.77
#